data_AF-A0A6P6RQX8-F1
#
_entry.id   AF-A0A6P6RQX8-F1
#
_cell.length_a   1.000
_cell.length_b   1.000
_cell.length_c   1.000
_cell.angle_alpha   90.00
_cell.angle_beta   90.00
_cell.angle_gamma   90.00
#
_symmetry.space_group_name_H-M   'P 1'
#
loop_
_entity.id
_entity.type
_entity.pdbx_description
1 polymer ?
#
loop_
_entity_poly.entity_id
_entity_poly.type
_entity_poly.pdbx_seq_one_letter_code
_entity_poly.pdbx_strand_id
1 'polypeptide(L)'
;MPFPVQPAQQTPKHYGITSPISLAQPKEADLVLTRKLTETLRPFGVFEEELELQRRILVLGKLNTLVKLWIREVSEVKNIPASVIDNVGGKIFTFGSYRLGVHTKGADIDALCVVPRHVERSDFFSSFYEKLKEQEEVKDLRAVEEAFVPVIKLSFDGIEIDILFARLALQAIPENLDLRDDGLLKNLDIRCIRSLNGCRVTDEILHLVPNIENFRLTLRAIKMWAKRHNIYSNILGFLGGVSWAMLVARTCQLYPNAVASTLVHKFFLVFSKWEWPNPVLLKQPEDCNLNLPVWDPRVTPSDRYHLMPIITPAYPQQNSTYNVSASTRAIMVEEFKRGLAITDEILQNKAEWSKLFEAPNFFQKYKHYIVLLASAQAEKQHLEWVGLVESKIRILVGNLEKNEFITLAHVNPQSFPGPKEGTDKEEFSTMWVIGIVFKKMEGSENLNVDLTFDIQTFTDTVYRQAISSKMFEQDMKITAMHVKRKQLQQLLPKMTIQRSKRKLSSDGLRAMNDGSLDLSVDSDNSMSVPSPTGPSAAKVARAPSPQGSTGTATNTSDLQGKTDPSRGSSLLAGAVDTTKPDSVGTSSNNAPQKGSSPLKRPASPVQHDSEKKAKVDCVQQNPLPSPCLSADPAIKTPASPLENEMSKKAKADELSSPEAESSGETDGQVAVDPAPSVEVVPSEDESKTETELTVNQW
;
A
#
# COMPACT_ATOMS: atom_id res chain seq x y z
N MET A 1 -43.58 20.47 41.93
CA MET A 1 -42.39 19.61 41.73
C MET A 1 -42.63 18.73 40.51
N PRO A 2 -42.02 19.02 39.34
CA PRO A 2 -41.88 18.01 38.29
C PRO A 2 -40.86 16.95 38.72
N PHE A 3 -40.99 15.72 38.22
CA PHE A 3 -40.01 14.65 38.48
C PHE A 3 -38.72 14.90 37.68
N PRO A 4 -37.52 14.54 38.21
CA PRO A 4 -36.29 14.62 37.45
C PRO A 4 -36.30 13.61 36.30
N VAL A 5 -36.13 14.10 35.08
CA VAL A 5 -35.94 13.24 33.90
C VAL A 5 -34.60 12.51 34.04
N GLN A 6 -34.62 11.18 34.01
CA GLN A 6 -33.37 10.40 34.01
C GLN A 6 -32.60 10.71 32.72
N PRO A 7 -31.28 10.95 32.78
CA PRO A 7 -30.48 11.12 31.57
C PRO A 7 -30.51 9.83 30.77
N ALA A 8 -30.82 9.94 29.48
CA ALA A 8 -30.85 8.78 28.59
C ALA A 8 -29.48 8.10 28.59
N GLN A 9 -29.45 6.81 28.95
CA GLN A 9 -28.23 6.00 28.88
C GLN A 9 -27.78 5.94 27.43
N GLN A 10 -26.70 6.66 27.09
CA GLN A 10 -26.07 6.54 25.78
C GLN A 10 -25.62 5.08 25.62
N THR A 11 -26.18 4.40 24.62
CA THR A 11 -25.75 3.05 24.27
C THR A 11 -24.26 3.09 23.94
N PRO A 12 -23.41 2.22 24.54
CA PRO A 12 -21.98 2.26 24.31
C PRO A 12 -21.67 2.21 22.82
N LYS A 13 -20.95 3.22 22.31
CA LYS A 13 -20.67 3.35 20.88
C LYS A 13 -19.83 2.16 20.41
N HIS A 14 -20.51 1.20 19.79
CA HIS A 14 -19.93 -0.05 19.35
C HIS A 14 -19.29 0.13 17.96
N TYR A 15 -18.12 -0.48 17.76
CA TYR A 15 -17.34 -0.36 16.52
C TYR A 15 -17.17 -1.74 15.87
N GLY A 16 -17.45 -1.82 14.57
CA GLY A 16 -17.31 -3.07 13.79
C GLY A 16 -18.54 -3.96 13.77
N ILE A 17 -18.45 -5.03 12.96
CA ILE A 17 -19.55 -5.96 12.68
C ILE A 17 -19.80 -7.03 13.75
N THR A 18 -18.99 -7.09 14.80
CA THR A 18 -19.10 -8.04 15.92
C THR A 18 -18.71 -7.38 17.22
N SER A 19 -19.28 -7.84 18.34
CA SER A 19 -18.82 -7.50 19.69
C SER A 19 -17.28 -7.58 19.85
N PRO A 20 -16.66 -6.75 20.70
CA PRO A 20 -15.24 -6.84 21.00
C PRO A 20 -14.90 -8.14 21.74
N ILE A 21 -13.69 -8.65 21.53
CA ILE A 21 -13.18 -9.84 22.21
C ILE A 21 -12.81 -9.52 23.67
N SER A 22 -12.35 -8.29 23.94
CA SER A 22 -12.11 -7.85 25.31
C SER A 22 -12.24 -6.34 25.48
N LEU A 23 -12.87 -5.95 26.60
CA LEU A 23 -12.93 -4.56 27.09
C LEU A 23 -11.87 -4.27 28.16
N ALA A 24 -10.90 -5.17 28.38
CA ALA A 24 -9.88 -4.99 29.40
C ALA A 24 -9.04 -3.73 29.16
N GLN A 25 -8.84 -2.95 30.23
CA GLN A 25 -7.93 -1.81 30.26
C GLN A 25 -6.46 -2.28 30.32
N PRO A 26 -5.49 -1.46 29.85
CA PRO A 26 -4.07 -1.79 29.92
C PRO A 26 -3.57 -1.81 31.37
N LYS A 27 -2.54 -2.61 31.63
CA LYS A 27 -1.77 -2.56 32.88
C LYS A 27 -0.55 -1.66 32.69
N GLU A 28 0.08 -1.21 33.78
CA GLU A 28 1.31 -0.41 33.68
C GLU A 28 2.41 -1.14 32.89
N ALA A 29 2.48 -2.47 32.95
CA ALA A 29 3.39 -3.26 32.12
C ALA A 29 3.12 -3.10 30.61
N ASP A 30 1.86 -3.02 30.17
CA ASP A 30 1.50 -2.78 28.77
C ASP A 30 1.89 -1.35 28.34
N LEU A 31 1.80 -0.37 29.26
CA LEU A 31 2.24 1.02 29.04
C LEU A 31 3.77 1.14 28.96
N VAL A 32 4.52 0.46 29.84
CA VAL A 32 5.99 0.31 29.74
C VAL A 32 6.38 -0.30 28.39
N LEU A 33 5.73 -1.40 27.98
CA LEU A 33 5.99 -2.03 26.69
C LEU A 33 5.62 -1.13 25.49
N THR A 34 4.63 -0.24 25.63
CA THR A 34 4.26 0.75 24.60
C THR A 34 5.30 1.87 24.49
N ARG A 35 5.89 2.32 25.60
CA ARG A 35 7.04 3.25 25.60
C ARG A 35 8.25 2.62 24.90
N LYS A 36 8.65 1.39 25.29
CA LYS A 36 9.69 0.61 24.62
C LYS A 36 9.45 0.40 23.11
N LEU A 37 8.21 0.13 22.69
CA LEU A 37 7.83 0.00 21.28
C LEU A 37 8.10 1.30 20.53
N THR A 38 7.67 2.43 21.10
CA THR A 38 7.85 3.77 20.52
C THR A 38 9.33 4.13 20.39
N GLU A 39 10.12 3.89 21.44
CA GLU A 39 11.58 4.06 21.45
C GLU A 39 12.26 3.20 20.38
N THR A 40 11.93 1.91 20.31
CA THR A 40 12.46 0.97 19.31
C THR A 40 12.15 1.40 17.88
N LEU A 41 11.03 2.09 17.65
CA LEU A 41 10.61 2.55 16.33
C LEU A 41 11.34 3.83 15.86
N ARG A 42 11.80 4.70 16.76
CA ARG A 42 12.47 5.98 16.39
C ARG A 42 13.67 5.80 15.43
N PRO A 43 14.63 4.87 15.66
CA PRO A 43 15.78 4.67 14.77
C PRO A 43 15.46 4.21 13.35
N PHE A 44 14.23 3.74 13.09
CA PHE A 44 13.79 3.33 11.76
C PHE A 44 13.15 4.48 10.94
N GLY A 45 13.17 5.73 11.44
CA GLY A 45 12.63 6.89 10.72
C GLY A 45 11.11 6.86 10.52
N VAL A 46 10.39 6.06 11.32
CA VAL A 46 8.91 5.93 11.17
C VAL A 46 8.14 7.09 11.78
N PHE A 47 8.80 8.02 12.45
CA PHE A 47 8.25 9.30 12.88
C PHE A 47 8.95 10.39 12.09
N GLU A 48 8.17 11.34 11.59
CA GLU A 48 8.69 12.55 10.96
C GLU A 48 9.02 13.60 12.04
N GLU A 49 9.77 14.64 11.67
CA GLU A 49 10.13 15.74 12.57
C GLU A 49 9.16 16.91 12.41
N GLU A 50 8.93 17.65 13.50
CA GLU A 50 7.90 18.70 13.56
C GLU A 50 8.09 19.78 12.49
N LEU A 51 9.33 20.12 12.15
CA LEU A 51 9.67 21.07 11.09
C LEU A 51 9.21 20.59 9.70
N GLU A 52 9.36 19.30 9.41
CA GLU A 52 8.90 18.70 8.14
C GLU A 52 7.37 18.53 8.13
N LEU A 53 6.74 18.23 9.28
CA LEU A 53 5.28 18.27 9.40
C LEU A 53 4.74 19.68 9.13
N GLN A 54 5.36 20.71 9.69
CA GLN A 54 5.00 22.11 9.45
C GLN A 54 5.22 22.51 7.97
N ARG A 55 6.33 22.07 7.36
CA ARG A 55 6.62 22.26 5.92
C ARG A 55 5.51 21.66 5.04
N ARG A 56 5.07 20.42 5.31
CA ARG A 56 3.94 19.77 4.60
C ARG A 56 2.63 20.55 4.75
N ILE A 57 2.34 21.09 5.93
CA ILE A 57 1.15 21.93 6.16
C ILE A 57 1.20 23.22 5.35
N LEU A 58 2.35 23.91 5.30
CA LEU A 58 2.54 25.13 4.51
C LEU A 58 2.38 24.87 3.01
N VAL A 59 2.96 23.77 2.49
CA VAL A 59 2.82 23.35 1.08
C VAL A 59 1.37 23.02 0.73
N LEU A 60 0.64 22.33 1.61
CA LEU A 60 -0.80 22.09 1.42
C LEU A 60 -1.62 23.39 1.45
N GLY A 61 -1.23 24.37 2.27
CA GLY A 61 -1.81 25.71 2.28
C GLY A 61 -1.62 26.47 0.96
N LYS A 62 -0.39 26.48 0.42
CA LYS A 62 -0.08 27.02 -0.92
C LYS A 62 -0.94 26.32 -1.99
N LEU A 63 -0.91 24.98 -2.03
CA LEU A 63 -1.60 24.18 -3.04
C LEU A 63 -3.13 24.37 -3.01
N ASN A 64 -3.74 24.43 -1.82
CA ASN A 64 -5.17 24.71 -1.66
C ASN A 64 -5.54 26.13 -2.12
N THR A 65 -4.62 27.09 -2.01
CA THR A 65 -4.79 28.46 -2.52
C THR A 65 -4.72 28.47 -4.05
N LEU A 66 -3.73 27.79 -4.65
CA LEU A 66 -3.60 27.64 -6.11
C LEU A 66 -4.84 26.97 -6.73
N VAL A 67 -5.40 25.95 -6.09
CA VAL A 67 -6.65 25.31 -6.53
C VAL A 67 -7.83 26.30 -6.54
N LYS A 68 -7.97 27.15 -5.52
CA LYS A 68 -9.06 28.14 -5.45
C LYS A 68 -8.91 29.24 -6.50
N LEU A 69 -7.69 29.74 -6.71
CA LEU A 69 -7.39 30.73 -7.76
C LEU A 69 -7.69 30.15 -9.15
N TRP A 70 -7.20 28.95 -9.43
CA TRP A 70 -7.48 28.25 -10.68
C TRP A 70 -8.99 28.01 -10.93
N ILE A 71 -9.74 27.57 -9.93
CA ILE A 71 -11.20 27.38 -10.06
C ILE A 71 -11.90 28.72 -10.31
N ARG A 72 -11.43 29.83 -9.71
CA ARG A 72 -11.92 31.17 -10.00
C ARG A 72 -11.71 31.53 -11.47
N GLU A 73 -10.48 31.40 -11.97
CA GLU A 73 -10.10 31.68 -13.37
C GLU A 73 -10.92 30.84 -14.36
N VAL A 74 -11.09 29.53 -14.13
CA VAL A 74 -11.93 28.67 -14.99
C VAL A 74 -13.40 29.08 -14.93
N SER A 75 -13.88 29.60 -13.80
CA SER A 75 -15.26 30.13 -13.67
C SER A 75 -15.43 31.43 -14.47
N GLU A 76 -14.43 32.31 -14.46
CA GLU A 76 -14.39 33.54 -15.26
C GLU A 76 -14.35 33.21 -16.77
N VAL A 77 -13.47 32.32 -17.21
CA VAL A 77 -13.40 31.85 -18.61
C VAL A 77 -14.70 31.18 -19.07
N LYS A 78 -15.35 30.38 -18.21
CA LYS A 78 -16.65 29.75 -18.52
C LYS A 78 -17.86 30.69 -18.30
N ASN A 79 -17.63 32.00 -18.16
CA ASN A 79 -18.65 33.05 -18.07
C ASN A 79 -19.69 32.81 -16.97
N ILE A 80 -19.26 32.23 -15.84
CA ILE A 80 -20.08 32.09 -14.63
C ILE A 80 -20.36 33.50 -14.07
N PRO A 81 -21.57 33.81 -13.55
CA PRO A 81 -21.85 35.13 -12.98
C PRO A 81 -20.93 35.47 -11.80
N ALA A 82 -20.44 36.71 -11.71
CA ALA A 82 -19.50 37.15 -10.67
C ALA A 82 -19.98 36.86 -9.23
N SER A 83 -21.29 37.03 -8.97
CA SER A 83 -21.92 36.70 -7.68
C SER A 83 -21.84 35.22 -7.29
N VAL A 84 -21.66 34.33 -8.26
CA VAL A 84 -21.38 32.91 -8.06
C VAL A 84 -19.88 32.67 -7.96
N ILE A 85 -19.05 33.37 -8.74
CA ILE A 85 -17.57 33.22 -8.77
C ILE A 85 -16.95 33.41 -7.39
N ASP A 86 -17.36 34.42 -6.62
CA ASP A 86 -16.82 34.62 -5.26
C ASP A 86 -17.22 33.50 -4.27
N ASN A 87 -18.13 32.60 -4.66
CA ASN A 87 -18.69 31.52 -3.84
C ASN A 87 -18.47 30.11 -4.43
N VAL A 88 -17.78 29.94 -5.58
CA VAL A 88 -17.58 28.60 -6.18
C VAL A 88 -16.71 27.67 -5.31
N GLY A 89 -15.87 28.24 -4.44
CA GLY A 89 -14.99 27.49 -3.55
C GLY A 89 -14.03 26.56 -4.30
N GLY A 90 -13.75 25.40 -3.71
CA GLY A 90 -12.76 24.44 -4.20
C GLY A 90 -11.78 24.07 -3.10
N LYS A 91 -11.35 22.81 -3.05
CA LYS A 91 -10.62 22.28 -1.89
C LYS A 91 -9.68 21.13 -2.22
N ILE A 92 -8.48 21.16 -1.64
CA ILE A 92 -7.61 20.00 -1.49
C ILE A 92 -8.05 19.20 -0.25
N PHE A 93 -8.29 17.91 -0.44
CA PHE A 93 -8.37 16.92 0.64
C PHE A 93 -7.13 16.03 0.58
N THR A 94 -6.59 15.62 1.73
CA THR A 94 -5.54 14.59 1.77
C THR A 94 -6.12 13.23 2.10
N PHE A 95 -5.45 12.16 1.68
CA PHE A 95 -5.85 10.79 2.02
C PHE A 95 -4.64 9.91 2.38
N GLY A 96 -4.87 8.60 2.40
CA GLY A 96 -3.81 7.60 2.45
C GLY A 96 -2.87 7.75 3.64
N SER A 97 -1.57 7.69 3.38
CA SER A 97 -0.55 7.49 4.41
C SER A 97 -0.35 8.74 5.30
N TYR A 98 -0.42 9.93 4.71
CA TYR A 98 -0.33 11.22 5.39
C TYR A 98 -1.57 11.53 6.23
N ARG A 99 -2.78 11.46 5.64
CA ARG A 99 -4.06 11.74 6.33
C ARG A 99 -4.32 10.83 7.54
N LEU A 100 -3.94 9.55 7.44
CA LEU A 100 -4.02 8.63 8.58
C LEU A 100 -3.07 9.01 9.74
N GLY A 101 -2.09 9.90 9.52
CA GLY A 101 -1.05 10.23 10.49
C GLY A 101 -0.08 9.07 10.73
N VAL A 102 0.29 8.35 9.67
CA VAL A 102 1.21 7.19 9.71
C VAL A 102 2.23 7.17 8.56
N HIS A 103 2.48 8.32 7.94
CA HIS A 103 3.54 8.51 6.96
C HIS A 103 4.92 8.50 7.64
N THR A 104 5.97 8.21 6.86
CA THR A 104 7.36 8.17 7.33
C THR A 104 8.14 9.31 6.69
N LYS A 105 9.35 9.62 7.20
CA LYS A 105 10.25 10.54 6.49
C LYS A 105 10.39 10.14 5.02
N GLY A 106 10.38 11.12 4.11
CA GLY A 106 10.45 10.88 2.67
C GLY A 106 9.25 10.13 2.07
N ALA A 107 8.09 10.15 2.74
CA ALA A 107 6.83 9.70 2.14
C ALA A 107 6.15 10.81 1.32
N ASP A 108 5.39 10.37 0.34
CA ASP A 108 4.46 11.10 -0.51
C ASP A 108 3.26 11.70 0.24
N ILE A 109 2.64 12.73 -0.35
CA ILE A 109 1.30 13.22 0.03
C ILE A 109 0.28 12.82 -1.03
N ASP A 110 -0.56 11.85 -0.66
CA ASP A 110 -1.83 11.52 -1.32
C ASP A 110 -2.80 12.73 -1.23
N ALA A 111 -3.10 13.41 -2.35
CA ALA A 111 -3.97 14.60 -2.40
C ALA A 111 -5.10 14.46 -3.44
N LEU A 112 -6.25 15.08 -3.17
CA LEU A 112 -7.43 15.11 -4.03
C LEU A 112 -7.93 16.54 -4.21
N CYS A 113 -7.88 17.05 -5.43
CA CYS A 113 -8.52 18.29 -5.84
C CYS A 113 -10.02 18.04 -6.10
N VAL A 114 -10.87 18.67 -5.29
CA VAL A 114 -12.35 18.57 -5.37
C VAL A 114 -12.91 19.88 -5.92
N VAL A 115 -13.62 19.77 -7.04
CA VAL A 115 -14.06 20.93 -7.86
C VAL A 115 -15.57 20.94 -8.14
N PRO A 116 -16.17 22.12 -8.38
CA PRO A 116 -17.57 22.25 -8.80
C PRO A 116 -17.80 21.77 -10.25
N ARG A 117 -19.08 21.55 -10.60
CA ARG A 117 -19.52 20.82 -11.80
C ARG A 117 -19.05 21.42 -13.15
N HIS A 118 -18.76 22.71 -13.21
CA HIS A 118 -18.30 23.38 -14.44
C HIS A 118 -16.79 23.24 -14.71
N VAL A 119 -15.99 22.83 -13.72
CA VAL A 119 -14.55 22.59 -13.89
C VAL A 119 -14.32 21.13 -14.30
N GLU A 120 -13.60 20.90 -15.40
CA GLU A 120 -13.49 19.62 -16.08
C GLU A 120 -12.11 18.95 -15.90
N ARG A 121 -12.03 17.66 -16.23
CA ARG A 121 -10.76 16.90 -16.13
C ARG A 121 -9.72 17.41 -17.13
N SER A 122 -10.16 17.86 -18.29
CA SER A 122 -9.35 18.58 -19.28
C SER A 122 -8.77 19.88 -18.71
N ASP A 123 -9.55 20.65 -17.96
CA ASP A 123 -9.09 21.91 -17.35
C ASP A 123 -7.97 21.61 -16.33
N PHE A 124 -8.09 20.50 -15.58
CA PHE A 124 -7.09 20.05 -14.60
C PHE A 124 -5.77 19.61 -15.27
N PHE A 125 -5.82 18.84 -16.36
CA PHE A 125 -4.60 18.42 -17.08
C PHE A 125 -4.04 19.48 -18.04
N SER A 126 -4.68 20.65 -18.17
CA SER A 126 -4.18 21.79 -18.96
C SER A 126 -3.94 23.02 -18.07
N SER A 127 -4.97 23.82 -17.81
CA SER A 127 -4.85 25.09 -17.07
C SER A 127 -4.31 24.96 -15.64
N PHE A 128 -4.64 23.90 -14.90
CA PHE A 128 -4.02 23.68 -13.57
C PHE A 128 -2.59 23.15 -13.67
N TYR A 129 -2.31 22.30 -14.67
CA TYR A 129 -0.96 21.78 -14.92
C TYR A 129 0.03 22.91 -15.25
N GLU A 130 -0.36 23.82 -16.16
CA GLU A 130 0.47 24.98 -16.49
C GLU A 130 0.58 25.94 -15.29
N LYS A 131 -0.47 26.15 -14.49
CA LYS A 131 -0.36 26.94 -13.25
C LYS A 131 0.61 26.34 -12.23
N LEU A 132 0.66 25.01 -12.09
CA LEU A 132 1.66 24.36 -11.24
C LEU A 132 3.09 24.56 -11.77
N LYS A 133 3.26 24.53 -13.10
CA LYS A 133 4.53 24.75 -13.81
C LYS A 133 5.05 26.19 -13.73
N GLU A 134 4.18 27.16 -13.43
CA GLU A 134 4.52 28.57 -13.17
C GLU A 134 5.10 28.82 -11.76
N GLN A 135 5.04 27.84 -10.83
CA GLN A 135 5.51 28.02 -9.45
C GLN A 135 7.00 27.65 -9.30
N GLU A 136 7.80 28.51 -8.68
CA GLU A 136 9.25 28.29 -8.49
C GLU A 136 9.55 27.06 -7.60
N GLU A 137 8.63 26.71 -6.71
CA GLU A 137 8.77 25.59 -5.78
C GLU A 137 8.48 24.22 -6.42
N VAL A 138 7.97 24.18 -7.65
CA VAL A 138 7.50 22.97 -8.32
C VAL A 138 8.58 22.37 -9.24
N LYS A 139 8.86 21.09 -9.02
CA LYS A 139 9.82 20.27 -9.77
C LYS A 139 9.18 18.94 -10.15
N ASP A 140 9.80 18.23 -11.09
CA ASP A 140 9.43 16.85 -11.48
C ASP A 140 7.96 16.65 -11.89
N LEU A 141 7.34 17.74 -12.35
CA LEU A 141 5.93 17.82 -12.72
C LEU A 141 5.63 16.93 -13.94
N ARG A 142 4.69 16.00 -13.77
CA ARG A 142 4.29 15.01 -14.79
C ARG A 142 2.81 14.63 -14.64
N ALA A 143 2.08 14.64 -15.75
CA ALA A 143 0.70 14.19 -15.81
C ALA A 143 0.62 12.72 -16.27
N VAL A 144 -0.31 11.96 -15.68
CA VAL A 144 -0.64 10.59 -16.11
C VAL A 144 -2.17 10.48 -16.23
N GLU A 145 -2.73 10.99 -17.33
CA GLU A 145 -4.18 11.03 -17.53
C GLU A 145 -4.79 9.64 -17.79
N GLU A 146 -4.10 8.77 -18.54
CA GLU A 146 -4.58 7.42 -18.90
C GLU A 146 -4.43 6.37 -17.79
N ALA A 147 -4.09 6.79 -16.56
CA ALA A 147 -4.02 5.90 -15.41
C ALA A 147 -5.42 5.44 -14.94
N PHE A 148 -5.48 4.27 -14.28
CA PHE A 148 -6.72 3.73 -13.69
C PHE A 148 -7.43 4.73 -12.75
N VAL A 149 -6.64 5.55 -12.06
CA VAL A 149 -7.06 6.83 -11.45
C VAL A 149 -6.12 7.92 -12.01
N PRO A 150 -6.63 8.89 -12.79
CA PRO A 150 -5.78 9.93 -13.40
C PRO A 150 -5.16 10.85 -12.35
N VAL A 151 -3.87 11.16 -12.49
CA VAL A 151 -3.05 11.86 -11.48
C VAL A 151 -2.06 12.87 -12.10
N ILE A 152 -1.83 13.99 -11.43
CA ILE A 152 -0.63 14.83 -11.62
C ILE A 152 0.33 14.52 -10.46
N LYS A 153 1.59 14.22 -10.79
CA LYS A 153 2.68 14.00 -9.81
C LYS A 153 3.67 15.15 -9.90
N LEU A 154 4.19 15.60 -8.76
CA LEU A 154 5.20 16.65 -8.67
C LEU A 154 6.00 16.54 -7.38
N SER A 155 7.10 17.28 -7.31
CA SER A 155 7.83 17.63 -6.09
C SER A 155 7.60 19.12 -5.80
N PHE A 156 6.89 19.45 -4.72
CA PHE A 156 6.62 20.85 -4.31
C PHE A 156 7.45 21.16 -3.06
N ASP A 157 8.32 22.18 -3.10
CA ASP A 157 9.27 22.48 -2.02
C ASP A 157 10.07 21.23 -1.58
N GLY A 158 10.37 20.31 -2.51
CA GLY A 158 11.07 19.04 -2.25
C GLY A 158 10.22 17.91 -1.66
N ILE A 159 8.91 18.06 -1.61
CA ILE A 159 7.96 17.05 -1.10
C ILE A 159 7.20 16.45 -2.28
N GLU A 160 7.24 15.12 -2.43
CA GLU A 160 6.44 14.42 -3.46
C GLU A 160 4.94 14.51 -3.15
N ILE A 161 4.14 14.89 -4.16
CA ILE A 161 2.68 15.01 -4.07
C ILE A 161 2.03 14.31 -5.28
N ASP A 162 1.04 13.47 -5.00
CA ASP A 162 0.15 12.86 -5.99
C ASP A 162 -1.21 13.55 -5.93
N ILE A 163 -1.52 14.40 -6.91
CA ILE A 163 -2.78 15.13 -6.99
C ILE A 163 -3.76 14.38 -7.90
N LEU A 164 -4.79 13.81 -7.30
CA LEU A 164 -5.97 13.28 -7.98
C LEU A 164 -7.01 14.37 -8.25
N PHE A 165 -7.93 14.11 -9.18
CA PHE A 165 -9.02 15.02 -9.53
C PHE A 165 -10.41 14.37 -9.41
N ALA A 166 -11.33 15.05 -8.73
CA ALA A 166 -12.75 14.73 -8.65
C ALA A 166 -13.65 15.97 -8.85
N ARG A 167 -14.39 15.97 -9.96
CA ARG A 167 -15.51 16.90 -10.20
C ARG A 167 -16.78 16.37 -9.56
N LEU A 168 -17.41 17.16 -8.69
CA LEU A 168 -18.70 16.83 -8.07
C LEU A 168 -19.88 17.44 -8.83
N ALA A 169 -21.09 16.91 -8.59
CA ALA A 169 -22.33 17.39 -9.18
C ALA A 169 -22.89 18.68 -8.51
N LEU A 170 -22.02 19.47 -7.85
CA LEU A 170 -22.37 20.66 -7.08
C LEU A 170 -21.99 21.95 -7.85
N GLN A 171 -22.74 23.03 -7.67
CA GLN A 171 -22.39 24.34 -8.23
C GLN A 171 -21.24 25.02 -7.47
N ALA A 172 -21.07 24.69 -6.20
CA ALA A 172 -20.06 25.27 -5.31
C ALA A 172 -19.44 24.22 -4.36
N ILE A 173 -18.18 24.50 -4.01
CA ILE A 173 -17.20 23.98 -3.03
C ILE A 173 -17.38 24.31 -1.53
N PRO A 174 -18.37 23.84 -0.75
CA PRO A 174 -18.49 24.24 0.66
C PRO A 174 -17.31 23.75 1.52
N GLU A 175 -16.81 24.61 2.40
CA GLU A 175 -15.63 24.30 3.24
C GLU A 175 -15.84 23.13 4.20
N ASN A 176 -17.08 22.93 4.66
CA ASN A 176 -17.48 21.83 5.55
C ASN A 176 -17.97 20.58 4.78
N LEU A 177 -17.63 20.43 3.49
CA LEU A 177 -17.98 19.26 2.70
C LEU A 177 -17.40 17.97 3.30
N ASP A 178 -18.29 17.05 3.67
CA ASP A 178 -17.95 15.68 4.06
C ASP A 178 -18.03 14.76 2.84
N LEU A 179 -16.89 14.25 2.37
CA LEU A 179 -16.82 13.40 1.18
C LEU A 179 -17.46 12.02 1.36
N ARG A 180 -17.82 11.62 2.59
CA ARG A 180 -18.41 10.29 2.88
C ARG A 180 -19.86 10.14 2.41
N ASP A 181 -20.60 11.23 2.19
CA ASP A 181 -21.98 11.14 1.70
C ASP A 181 -22.04 10.41 0.36
N ASP A 182 -22.79 9.29 0.31
CA ASP A 182 -23.08 8.54 -0.92
C ASP A 182 -23.92 9.33 -1.92
N GLY A 183 -24.63 10.36 -1.46
CA GLY A 183 -25.29 11.34 -2.31
C GLY A 183 -24.35 12.02 -3.31
N LEU A 184 -23.09 12.24 -2.94
CA LEU A 184 -22.08 12.88 -3.80
C LEU A 184 -21.67 12.03 -5.00
N LEU A 185 -21.82 10.70 -4.93
CA LEU A 185 -21.43 9.78 -6.01
C LEU A 185 -22.44 9.71 -7.16
N LYS A 186 -23.63 10.31 -7.00
CA LYS A 186 -24.71 10.28 -7.99
C LYS A 186 -24.28 10.92 -9.31
N ASN A 187 -24.41 10.17 -10.40
CA ASN A 187 -24.15 10.60 -11.78
C ASN A 187 -22.71 11.08 -12.05
N LEU A 188 -21.72 10.60 -11.28
CA LEU A 188 -20.30 10.89 -11.54
C LEU A 188 -19.65 9.95 -12.56
N ASP A 189 -18.65 10.46 -13.27
CA ASP A 189 -17.71 9.64 -14.08
C ASP A 189 -16.95 8.66 -13.16
N ILE A 190 -16.76 7.42 -13.63
CA ILE A 190 -16.11 6.35 -12.86
C ILE A 190 -14.71 6.71 -12.36
N ARG A 191 -13.97 7.57 -13.08
CA ARG A 191 -12.66 8.09 -12.67
C ARG A 191 -12.80 9.05 -11.49
N CYS A 192 -13.83 9.89 -11.43
CA CYS A 192 -14.12 10.72 -10.25
C CYS A 192 -14.48 9.87 -9.03
N ILE A 193 -15.29 8.82 -9.21
CA ILE A 193 -15.63 7.88 -8.13
C ILE A 193 -14.38 7.19 -7.58
N ARG A 194 -13.49 6.71 -8.47
CA ARG A 194 -12.19 6.14 -8.07
C ARG A 194 -11.31 7.13 -7.32
N SER A 195 -11.24 8.40 -7.76
CA SER A 195 -10.50 9.46 -7.05
C SER A 195 -11.05 9.71 -5.65
N LEU A 196 -12.38 9.81 -5.51
CA LEU A 196 -13.05 10.07 -4.21
C LEU A 196 -12.85 8.93 -3.20
N ASN A 197 -12.75 7.68 -3.68
CA ASN A 197 -12.60 6.52 -2.81
C ASN A 197 -11.33 6.58 -1.92
N GLY A 198 -10.26 7.26 -2.36
CA GLY A 198 -9.06 7.46 -1.53
C GLY A 198 -9.37 8.18 -0.21
N CYS A 199 -9.98 9.37 -0.30
CA CYS A 199 -10.44 10.14 0.87
C CYS A 199 -11.51 9.39 1.66
N ARG A 200 -12.56 8.90 0.99
CA ARG A 200 -13.71 8.23 1.62
C ARG A 200 -13.29 7.04 2.48
N VAL A 201 -12.43 6.17 1.96
CA VAL A 201 -11.90 5.02 2.72
C VAL A 201 -11.02 5.46 3.88
N THR A 202 -10.24 6.52 3.70
CA THR A 202 -9.32 7.01 4.74
C THR A 202 -10.07 7.61 5.93
N ASP A 203 -11.02 8.51 5.69
CA ASP A 203 -11.80 9.11 6.78
C ASP A 203 -12.79 8.11 7.40
N GLU A 204 -13.34 7.14 6.66
CA GLU A 204 -14.10 6.02 7.25
C GLU A 204 -13.23 5.18 8.20
N ILE A 205 -11.99 4.84 7.85
CA ILE A 205 -11.08 4.10 8.75
C ILE A 205 -10.87 4.86 10.07
N LEU A 206 -10.67 6.19 10.01
CA LEU A 206 -10.50 7.03 11.21
C LEU A 206 -11.77 7.09 12.07
N HIS A 207 -12.96 7.05 11.46
CA HIS A 207 -14.24 7.01 12.19
C HIS A 207 -14.64 5.62 12.69
N LEU A 208 -14.03 4.55 12.16
CA LEU A 208 -14.32 3.15 12.50
C LEU A 208 -13.33 2.55 13.52
N VAL A 209 -12.44 3.36 14.10
CA VAL A 209 -11.57 2.97 15.23
C VAL A 209 -11.98 3.66 16.55
N PRO A 210 -11.86 2.97 17.69
CA PRO A 210 -12.25 3.51 19.00
C PRO A 210 -11.20 4.47 19.60
N ASN A 211 -9.93 4.37 19.20
CA ASN A 211 -8.85 5.27 19.63
C ASN A 211 -7.86 5.45 18.47
N ILE A 212 -7.74 6.69 17.98
CA ILE A 212 -6.94 7.00 16.78
C ILE A 212 -5.43 6.90 17.06
N GLU A 213 -4.95 7.28 18.25
CA GLU A 213 -3.50 7.25 18.56
C GLU A 213 -2.97 5.83 18.78
N ASN A 214 -3.73 4.99 19.49
CA ASN A 214 -3.41 3.56 19.60
C ASN A 214 -3.44 2.88 18.23
N PHE A 215 -4.38 3.24 17.35
CA PHE A 215 -4.41 2.81 15.95
C PHE A 215 -3.16 3.28 15.18
N ARG A 216 -2.82 4.57 15.25
CA ARG A 216 -1.65 5.18 14.56
C ARG A 216 -0.34 4.50 14.95
N LEU A 217 -0.06 4.35 16.24
CA LEU A 217 1.17 3.73 16.72
C LEU A 217 1.25 2.24 16.36
N THR A 218 0.12 1.51 16.47
CA THR A 218 0.03 0.10 16.02
C THR A 218 0.29 -0.01 14.52
N LEU A 219 -0.28 0.89 13.71
CA LEU A 219 -0.13 0.87 12.25
C LEU A 219 1.29 1.27 11.81
N ARG A 220 1.95 2.22 12.49
CA ARG A 220 3.40 2.50 12.29
C ARG A 220 4.24 1.25 12.56
N ALA A 221 3.96 0.51 13.64
CA ALA A 221 4.63 -0.76 13.94
C ALA A 221 4.39 -1.84 12.88
N ILE A 222 3.13 -2.08 12.48
CA ILE A 222 2.77 -3.10 11.49
C ILE A 222 3.29 -2.74 10.08
N LYS A 223 3.27 -1.47 9.65
CA LYS A 223 3.88 -1.02 8.38
C LYS A 223 5.40 -1.28 8.38
N MET A 224 6.10 -0.99 9.48
CA MET A 224 7.53 -1.27 9.62
C MET A 224 7.82 -2.77 9.58
N TRP A 225 7.10 -3.57 10.37
CA TRP A 225 7.17 -5.04 10.33
C TRP A 225 6.95 -5.58 8.90
N ALA A 226 5.85 -5.23 8.23
CA ALA A 226 5.54 -5.73 6.90
C ALA A 226 6.61 -5.39 5.85
N LYS A 227 7.16 -4.16 5.89
CA LYS A 227 8.31 -3.78 5.04
C LYS A 227 9.55 -4.63 5.37
N ARG A 228 9.88 -4.82 6.65
CA ARG A 228 11.08 -5.55 7.11
C ARG A 228 11.03 -7.06 6.84
N HIS A 229 9.84 -7.67 6.81
CA HIS A 229 9.66 -9.09 6.49
C HIS A 229 9.37 -9.36 5.00
N ASN A 230 9.47 -8.33 4.15
CA ASN A 230 9.35 -8.41 2.67
C ASN A 230 7.92 -8.76 2.19
N ILE A 231 6.89 -8.24 2.87
CA ILE A 231 5.47 -8.54 2.58
C ILE A 231 4.63 -7.26 2.42
N TYR A 232 5.22 -6.19 1.89
CA TYR A 232 4.56 -4.90 1.65
C TYR A 232 4.69 -4.50 0.17
N SER A 233 3.73 -4.91 -0.67
CA SER A 233 3.51 -4.41 -2.04
C SER A 233 2.21 -4.99 -2.61
N ASN A 234 1.24 -4.14 -2.96
CA ASN A 234 -0.01 -4.57 -3.60
C ASN A 234 0.23 -5.08 -5.03
N ILE A 235 1.13 -4.44 -5.78
CA ILE A 235 1.44 -4.77 -7.18
C ILE A 235 1.89 -6.24 -7.29
N LEU A 236 2.76 -6.65 -6.37
CA LEU A 236 3.33 -8.00 -6.28
C LEU A 236 2.47 -9.01 -5.51
N GLY A 237 1.25 -8.65 -5.12
CA GLY A 237 0.28 -9.56 -4.49
C GLY A 237 0.41 -9.72 -2.98
N PHE A 238 1.14 -8.85 -2.29
CA PHE A 238 1.07 -8.71 -0.84
C PHE A 238 0.10 -7.57 -0.47
N LEU A 239 0.04 -7.18 0.80
CA LEU A 239 -0.80 -6.07 1.25
C LEU A 239 -0.15 -4.71 0.99
N GLY A 240 -0.96 -3.76 0.48
CA GLY A 240 -0.63 -2.33 0.44
C GLY A 240 -1.01 -1.58 1.73
N GLY A 241 -0.68 -0.29 1.79
CA GLY A 241 -0.84 0.53 3.00
C GLY A 241 -2.26 0.58 3.56
N VAL A 242 -3.27 0.75 2.69
CA VAL A 242 -4.70 0.77 3.08
C VAL A 242 -5.14 -0.60 3.60
N SER A 243 -4.72 -1.70 2.99
CA SER A 243 -5.05 -3.05 3.46
C SER A 243 -4.46 -3.32 4.86
N TRP A 244 -3.22 -2.90 5.13
CA TRP A 244 -2.63 -2.96 6.47
C TRP A 244 -3.38 -2.07 7.46
N ALA A 245 -3.79 -0.86 7.06
CA ALA A 245 -4.61 0.02 7.88
C ALA A 245 -5.94 -0.64 8.28
N MET A 246 -6.63 -1.31 7.35
CA MET A 246 -7.88 -2.00 7.65
C MET A 246 -7.71 -3.22 8.58
N LEU A 247 -6.63 -4.00 8.44
CA LEU A 247 -6.33 -5.08 9.39
C LEU A 247 -6.07 -4.53 10.82
N VAL A 248 -5.31 -3.44 10.94
CA VAL A 248 -5.04 -2.80 12.24
C VAL A 248 -6.30 -2.17 12.82
N ALA A 249 -7.11 -1.48 12.01
CA ALA A 249 -8.39 -0.93 12.43
C ALA A 249 -9.33 -2.04 12.97
N ARG A 250 -9.43 -3.18 12.27
CA ARG A 250 -10.22 -4.33 12.74
C ARG A 250 -9.70 -4.88 14.07
N THR A 251 -8.38 -4.90 14.27
CA THR A 251 -7.78 -5.26 15.57
C THR A 251 -8.23 -4.30 16.67
N CYS A 252 -8.22 -2.99 16.40
CA CYS A 252 -8.63 -1.97 17.36
C CYS A 252 -10.12 -2.11 17.74
N GLN A 253 -11.00 -2.43 16.79
CA GLN A 253 -12.42 -2.71 17.05
C GLN A 253 -12.62 -3.88 18.02
N LEU A 254 -11.80 -4.93 17.91
CA LEU A 254 -11.91 -6.14 18.73
C LEU A 254 -11.34 -5.95 20.15
N TYR A 255 -10.53 -4.92 20.38
CA TYR A 255 -9.85 -4.63 21.65
C TYR A 255 -9.84 -3.10 21.93
N PRO A 256 -11.01 -2.45 22.10
CA PRO A 256 -11.15 -0.99 22.00
C PRO A 256 -10.39 -0.19 23.06
N ASN A 257 -10.12 -0.81 24.22
CA ASN A 257 -9.41 -0.18 25.34
C ASN A 257 -7.90 -0.50 25.35
N ALA A 258 -7.40 -1.33 24.42
CA ALA A 258 -6.01 -1.79 24.44
C ALA A 258 -5.04 -0.75 23.86
N VAL A 259 -3.81 -0.75 24.37
CA VAL A 259 -2.70 0.11 23.91
C VAL A 259 -1.85 -0.59 22.85
N ALA A 260 -1.00 0.16 22.15
CA ALA A 260 -0.30 -0.32 20.96
C ALA A 260 0.56 -1.59 21.19
N SER A 261 1.21 -1.76 22.35
CA SER A 261 1.95 -2.99 22.68
C SER A 261 1.04 -4.23 22.63
N THR A 262 -0.11 -4.15 23.29
CA THR A 262 -1.14 -5.19 23.32
C THR A 262 -1.78 -5.37 21.94
N LEU A 263 -2.09 -4.27 21.22
CA LEU A 263 -2.70 -4.33 19.90
C LEU A 263 -1.79 -4.99 18.85
N VAL A 264 -0.47 -4.76 18.87
CA VAL A 264 0.47 -5.45 17.98
C VAL A 264 0.49 -6.97 18.27
N HIS A 265 0.39 -7.40 19.53
CA HIS A 265 0.20 -8.83 19.86
C HIS A 265 -1.13 -9.37 19.33
N LYS A 266 -2.23 -8.65 19.59
CA LYS A 266 -3.58 -9.07 19.17
C LYS A 266 -3.76 -9.11 17.67
N PHE A 267 -3.08 -8.25 16.93
CA PHE A 267 -3.03 -8.28 15.47
C PHE A 267 -2.53 -9.64 14.96
N PHE A 268 -1.37 -10.11 15.46
CA PHE A 268 -0.85 -11.42 15.08
C PHE A 268 -1.72 -12.57 15.59
N LEU A 269 -2.25 -12.47 16.81
CA LEU A 269 -3.15 -13.49 17.38
C LEU A 269 -4.42 -13.68 16.55
N VAL A 270 -4.99 -12.59 16.01
CA VAL A 270 -6.18 -12.63 15.15
C VAL A 270 -5.82 -13.15 13.76
N PHE A 271 -4.85 -12.54 13.05
CA PHE A 271 -4.63 -12.86 11.63
C PHE A 271 -3.80 -14.12 11.36
N SER A 272 -3.06 -14.65 12.35
CA SER A 272 -2.50 -16.02 12.27
C SER A 272 -3.55 -17.13 12.43
N LYS A 273 -4.73 -16.79 12.96
CA LYS A 273 -5.86 -17.72 13.20
C LYS A 273 -7.11 -17.40 12.37
N TRP A 274 -7.03 -16.43 11.46
CA TRP A 274 -8.17 -16.00 10.66
C TRP A 274 -8.47 -17.03 9.57
N GLU A 275 -9.73 -17.46 9.49
CA GLU A 275 -10.19 -18.50 8.56
C GLU A 275 -10.40 -17.93 7.15
N TRP A 276 -9.30 -17.68 6.44
CA TRP A 276 -9.34 -17.26 5.03
C TRP A 276 -10.03 -18.33 4.16
N PRO A 277 -10.99 -17.96 3.29
CA PRO A 277 -11.19 -16.64 2.71
C PRO A 277 -12.32 -15.79 3.36
N ASN A 278 -12.70 -16.01 4.63
CA ASN A 278 -13.68 -15.13 5.28
C ASN A 278 -13.23 -13.65 5.24
N PRO A 279 -14.09 -12.69 4.86
CA PRO A 279 -13.67 -11.31 4.59
C PRO A 279 -13.47 -10.49 5.86
N VAL A 280 -12.42 -9.65 5.86
CA VAL A 280 -12.24 -8.62 6.88
C VAL A 280 -13.11 -7.41 6.53
N LEU A 281 -14.14 -7.16 7.34
CA LEU A 281 -15.08 -6.02 7.23
C LEU A 281 -14.94 -5.08 8.44
N LEU A 282 -14.96 -3.77 8.21
CA LEU A 282 -14.90 -2.74 9.27
C LEU A 282 -16.27 -2.17 9.68
N LYS A 283 -17.26 -2.23 8.80
CA LYS A 283 -18.68 -1.89 9.03
C LYS A 283 -19.54 -2.88 8.25
N GLN A 284 -20.86 -2.88 8.49
CA GLN A 284 -21.76 -3.57 7.58
C GLN A 284 -21.75 -2.83 6.23
N PRO A 285 -21.75 -3.54 5.08
CA PRO A 285 -22.03 -2.93 3.79
C PRO A 285 -23.43 -2.30 3.80
N GLU A 286 -23.57 -1.15 3.16
CA GLU A 286 -24.83 -0.43 2.98
C GLU A 286 -25.22 -0.49 1.50
N ASP A 287 -26.44 -0.94 1.20
CA ASP A 287 -26.93 -1.11 -0.17
C ASP A 287 -27.34 0.25 -0.77
N CYS A 288 -26.41 0.91 -1.46
CA CYS A 288 -26.69 2.15 -2.19
C CYS A 288 -27.14 1.87 -3.62
N ASN A 289 -28.31 2.40 -3.99
CA ASN A 289 -28.99 2.22 -5.29
C ASN A 289 -28.32 2.98 -6.47
N LEU A 290 -26.98 2.99 -6.55
CA LEU A 290 -26.21 3.67 -7.60
C LEU A 290 -25.64 2.71 -8.66
N ASN A 291 -25.91 1.40 -8.54
CA ASN A 291 -25.49 0.34 -9.48
C ASN A 291 -23.98 0.30 -9.78
N LEU A 292 -23.15 0.81 -8.86
CA LEU A 292 -21.70 0.71 -8.95
C LEU A 292 -21.24 -0.72 -8.61
N PRO A 293 -20.10 -1.21 -9.14
CA PRO A 293 -19.55 -2.51 -8.77
C PRO A 293 -19.22 -2.57 -7.28
N VAL A 294 -19.89 -3.47 -6.55
CA VAL A 294 -19.64 -3.76 -5.14
C VAL A 294 -19.10 -5.19 -5.04
N TRP A 295 -18.12 -5.41 -4.16
CA TRP A 295 -17.62 -6.74 -3.85
C TRP A 295 -18.68 -7.54 -3.08
N ASP A 296 -19.18 -8.62 -3.67
CA ASP A 296 -20.09 -9.54 -3.00
C ASP A 296 -20.02 -10.95 -3.63
N PRO A 297 -19.35 -11.93 -2.98
CA PRO A 297 -19.25 -13.29 -3.48
C PRO A 297 -20.58 -14.04 -3.54
N ARG A 298 -21.67 -13.52 -2.97
CA ARG A 298 -23.01 -14.11 -3.13
C ARG A 298 -23.49 -13.96 -4.57
N VAL A 299 -23.45 -12.73 -5.10
CA VAL A 299 -23.97 -12.38 -6.43
C VAL A 299 -22.91 -12.38 -7.54
N THR A 300 -21.66 -12.04 -7.22
CA THR A 300 -20.56 -11.90 -8.18
C THR A 300 -19.69 -13.18 -8.17
N PRO A 301 -19.71 -14.02 -9.23
CA PRO A 301 -19.00 -15.31 -9.20
C PRO A 301 -17.48 -15.19 -9.12
N SER A 302 -16.89 -14.15 -9.73
CA SER A 302 -15.44 -13.87 -9.65
C SER A 302 -14.98 -13.57 -8.23
N ASP A 303 -15.83 -12.95 -7.40
CA ASP A 303 -15.45 -12.54 -6.05
C ASP A 303 -15.19 -13.73 -5.12
N ARG A 304 -15.77 -14.89 -5.44
CA ARG A 304 -15.63 -16.16 -4.70
C ARG A 304 -14.21 -16.74 -4.74
N TYR A 305 -13.39 -16.33 -5.70
CA TYR A 305 -12.01 -16.82 -5.87
C TYR A 305 -10.97 -16.01 -5.09
N HIS A 306 -11.37 -14.94 -4.40
CA HIS A 306 -10.46 -14.12 -3.61
C HIS A 306 -9.92 -14.86 -2.38
N LEU A 307 -8.60 -15.01 -2.31
CA LEU A 307 -7.96 -15.91 -1.34
C LEU A 307 -7.77 -15.32 0.06
N MET A 308 -7.77 -13.98 0.18
CA MET A 308 -7.56 -13.21 1.42
C MET A 308 -8.29 -11.84 1.36
N PRO A 309 -9.63 -11.80 1.30
CA PRO A 309 -10.37 -10.56 1.04
C PRO A 309 -10.38 -9.59 2.24
N ILE A 310 -10.03 -8.33 1.98
CA ILE A 310 -10.03 -7.22 2.95
C ILE A 310 -10.79 -6.07 2.29
N ILE A 311 -11.95 -5.72 2.84
CA ILE A 311 -12.95 -4.93 2.09
C ILE A 311 -12.97 -3.48 2.56
N THR A 312 -12.97 -2.55 1.61
CA THR A 312 -13.05 -1.11 1.90
C THR A 312 -14.39 -0.73 2.55
N PRO A 313 -14.41 0.09 3.62
CA PRO A 313 -15.64 0.43 4.34
C PRO A 313 -16.59 1.33 3.54
N ALA A 314 -16.05 2.32 2.82
CA ALA A 314 -16.85 3.24 2.01
C ALA A 314 -17.48 2.52 0.80
N TYR A 315 -18.73 2.87 0.49
CA TYR A 315 -19.36 2.49 -0.77
C TYR A 315 -18.72 3.25 -1.96
N PRO A 316 -18.57 2.63 -3.14
CA PRO A 316 -18.77 1.21 -3.41
C PRO A 316 -17.65 0.36 -2.80
N GLN A 317 -18.04 -0.64 -2.00
CA GLN A 317 -17.09 -1.48 -1.28
C GLN A 317 -16.32 -2.40 -2.24
N GLN A 318 -15.00 -2.49 -2.09
CA GLN A 318 -14.10 -3.23 -2.96
C GLN A 318 -13.10 -4.05 -2.15
N ASN A 319 -12.64 -5.18 -2.71
CA ASN A 319 -11.57 -5.97 -2.12
C ASN A 319 -10.20 -5.33 -2.39
N SER A 320 -9.55 -4.79 -1.36
CA SER A 320 -8.23 -4.14 -1.48
C SER A 320 -7.08 -5.13 -1.68
N THR A 321 -7.33 -6.44 -1.62
CA THR A 321 -6.35 -7.52 -1.73
C THR A 321 -6.69 -8.54 -2.81
N TYR A 322 -7.39 -8.12 -3.88
CA TYR A 322 -7.67 -8.94 -5.05
C TYR A 322 -6.41 -9.49 -5.77
N ASN A 323 -5.25 -8.87 -5.54
CA ASN A 323 -3.96 -9.28 -6.09
C ASN A 323 -3.29 -10.47 -5.36
N VAL A 324 -3.81 -10.91 -4.20
CA VAL A 324 -3.19 -11.97 -3.36
C VAL A 324 -3.29 -13.36 -4.01
N SER A 325 -2.15 -14.03 -4.18
CA SER A 325 -2.03 -15.37 -4.76
C SER A 325 -1.97 -16.48 -3.69
N ALA A 326 -1.88 -17.74 -4.11
CA ALA A 326 -1.75 -18.86 -3.17
C ALA A 326 -0.42 -18.74 -2.38
N SER A 327 0.67 -18.38 -3.05
CA SER A 327 1.99 -18.19 -2.44
C SER A 327 2.00 -17.00 -1.49
N THR A 328 1.54 -15.81 -1.92
CA THR A 328 1.65 -14.61 -1.07
C THR A 328 0.78 -14.74 0.18
N ARG A 329 -0.40 -15.36 0.09
CA ARG A 329 -1.21 -15.73 1.26
C ARG A 329 -0.46 -16.67 2.20
N ALA A 330 0.14 -17.74 1.69
CA ALA A 330 0.87 -18.71 2.51
C ALA A 330 2.07 -18.07 3.24
N ILE A 331 2.79 -17.17 2.56
CA ILE A 331 3.91 -16.40 3.12
C ILE A 331 3.41 -15.49 4.27
N MET A 332 2.33 -14.73 4.04
CA MET A 332 1.80 -13.81 5.06
C MET A 332 1.23 -14.54 6.27
N VAL A 333 0.52 -15.66 6.07
CA VAL A 333 0.03 -16.51 7.17
C VAL A 333 1.17 -17.06 8.02
N GLU A 334 2.30 -17.44 7.42
CA GLU A 334 3.46 -17.92 8.17
C GLU A 334 4.19 -16.81 8.93
N GLU A 335 4.39 -15.64 8.30
CA GLU A 335 4.98 -14.49 9.00
C GLU A 335 4.04 -13.94 10.11
N PHE A 336 2.72 -14.08 10.00
CA PHE A 336 1.79 -13.80 11.12
C PHE A 336 2.00 -14.73 12.32
N LYS A 337 2.17 -16.05 12.11
CA LYS A 337 2.49 -16.99 13.20
C LYS A 337 3.83 -16.64 13.85
N ARG A 338 4.83 -16.28 13.03
CA ARG A 338 6.14 -15.85 13.51
C ARG A 338 6.08 -14.53 14.29
N GLY A 339 5.25 -13.59 13.85
CA GLY A 339 4.94 -12.35 14.60
C GLY A 339 4.26 -12.63 15.93
N LEU A 340 3.32 -13.58 15.99
CA LEU A 340 2.68 -14.02 17.23
C LEU A 340 3.72 -14.60 18.20
N ALA A 341 4.54 -15.57 17.76
CA ALA A 341 5.56 -16.18 18.60
C ALA A 341 6.57 -15.15 19.17
N ILE A 342 7.03 -14.20 18.34
CA ILE A 342 7.94 -13.13 18.78
C ILE A 342 7.24 -12.19 19.78
N THR A 343 5.96 -11.86 19.58
CA THR A 343 5.23 -10.99 20.51
C THR A 343 4.81 -11.69 21.80
N ASP A 344 4.55 -13.00 21.78
CA ASP A 344 4.41 -13.83 22.99
C ASP A 344 5.69 -13.83 23.83
N GLU A 345 6.87 -13.90 23.20
CA GLU A 345 8.15 -13.74 23.91
C GLU A 345 8.32 -12.34 24.52
N ILE A 346 7.95 -11.28 23.79
CA ILE A 346 8.05 -9.88 24.26
C ILE A 346 7.12 -9.64 25.46
N LEU A 347 5.87 -10.10 25.41
CA LEU A 347 4.93 -10.00 26.55
C LEU A 347 5.40 -10.82 27.77
N GLN A 348 6.23 -11.84 27.56
CA GLN A 348 6.87 -12.63 28.63
C GLN A 348 8.23 -12.05 29.08
N ASN A 349 8.65 -10.89 28.57
CA ASN A 349 9.97 -10.27 28.79
C ASN A 349 11.17 -11.19 28.42
N LYS A 350 10.98 -12.07 27.44
CA LYS A 350 12.01 -12.98 26.89
C LYS A 350 12.69 -12.44 25.63
N ALA A 351 12.12 -11.40 25.02
CA ALA A 351 12.65 -10.70 23.86
C ALA A 351 12.30 -9.21 23.93
N GLU A 352 13.07 -8.38 23.21
CA GLU A 352 12.77 -6.96 23.00
C GLU A 352 12.13 -6.72 21.63
N TRP A 353 11.43 -5.59 21.46
CA TRP A 353 10.75 -5.21 20.22
C TRP A 353 11.63 -5.21 18.98
N SER A 354 12.95 -5.01 19.13
CA SER A 354 13.92 -5.09 18.04
C SER A 354 13.83 -6.42 17.27
N LYS A 355 13.60 -7.54 17.97
CA LYS A 355 13.43 -8.89 17.39
C LYS A 355 12.29 -8.95 16.36
N LEU A 356 11.22 -8.16 16.56
CA LEU A 356 10.09 -8.10 15.64
C LEU A 356 10.45 -7.37 14.33
N PHE A 357 11.38 -6.42 14.37
CA PHE A 357 11.80 -5.62 13.20
C PHE A 357 13.11 -6.12 12.55
N GLU A 358 13.63 -7.26 13.00
CA GLU A 358 14.73 -7.96 12.34
C GLU A 358 14.27 -8.57 11.01
N ALA A 359 14.79 -8.00 9.90
CA ALA A 359 14.58 -8.56 8.58
C ALA A 359 15.19 -9.97 8.47
N PRO A 360 14.40 -11.00 8.11
CA PRO A 360 14.91 -12.35 7.90
C PRO A 360 15.79 -12.37 6.65
N ASN A 361 16.80 -13.24 6.63
CA ASN A 361 17.74 -13.31 5.52
C ASN A 361 17.09 -13.99 4.30
N PHE A 362 16.35 -13.22 3.51
CA PHE A 362 15.62 -13.67 2.33
C PHE A 362 16.51 -14.50 1.38
N PHE A 363 17.72 -14.02 1.10
CA PHE A 363 18.71 -14.66 0.22
C PHE A 363 19.34 -15.94 0.79
N GLN A 364 18.99 -16.32 2.02
CA GLN A 364 19.35 -17.60 2.62
C GLN A 364 18.14 -18.49 2.94
N LYS A 365 16.92 -17.93 3.04
CA LYS A 365 15.66 -18.62 3.38
C LYS A 365 15.31 -19.74 2.38
N TYR A 366 15.60 -19.56 1.09
CA TYR A 366 15.29 -20.52 0.03
C TYR A 366 16.54 -21.24 -0.51
N LYS A 367 16.36 -22.47 -1.03
CA LYS A 367 17.43 -23.25 -1.69
C LYS A 367 17.68 -22.80 -3.14
N HIS A 368 16.61 -22.36 -3.82
CA HIS A 368 16.59 -21.95 -5.23
C HIS A 368 15.92 -20.59 -5.35
N TYR A 369 16.32 -19.84 -6.37
CA TYR A 369 15.75 -18.54 -6.70
C TYR A 369 15.62 -18.38 -8.22
N ILE A 370 14.73 -17.50 -8.64
CA ILE A 370 14.82 -16.85 -9.96
C ILE A 370 15.33 -15.43 -9.73
N VAL A 371 16.34 -15.02 -10.49
CA VAL A 371 16.73 -13.61 -10.60
C VAL A 371 16.09 -13.08 -11.88
N LEU A 372 15.38 -11.96 -11.77
CA LEU A 372 14.79 -11.22 -12.89
C LEU A 372 15.57 -9.92 -13.05
N LEU A 373 16.00 -9.60 -14.26
CA LEU A 373 16.73 -8.39 -14.62
C LEU A 373 15.93 -7.61 -15.68
N ALA A 374 15.82 -6.29 -15.48
CA ALA A 374 15.28 -5.35 -16.46
C ALA A 374 16.28 -4.20 -16.66
N SER A 375 16.60 -3.88 -17.92
CA SER A 375 17.55 -2.82 -18.27
C SER A 375 17.13 -2.00 -19.49
N ALA A 376 17.70 -0.80 -19.63
CA ALA A 376 17.55 0.11 -20.78
C ALA A 376 18.76 1.06 -20.89
N GLN A 377 18.94 1.72 -22.04
CA GLN A 377 20.07 2.65 -22.25
C GLN A 377 19.88 4.03 -21.59
N ALA A 378 18.64 4.53 -21.43
CA ALA A 378 18.38 5.81 -20.75
C ALA A 378 17.60 5.64 -19.44
N GLU A 379 17.89 6.49 -18.45
CA GLU A 379 17.25 6.44 -17.12
C GLU A 379 15.72 6.57 -17.18
N LYS A 380 15.19 7.51 -17.99
CA LYS A 380 13.74 7.67 -18.16
C LYS A 380 13.09 6.39 -18.69
N GLN A 381 13.66 5.80 -19.74
CA GLN A 381 13.20 4.53 -20.31
C GLN A 381 13.26 3.41 -19.27
N HIS A 382 14.35 3.37 -18.49
CA HIS A 382 14.55 2.38 -17.44
C HIS A 382 13.49 2.46 -16.35
N LEU A 383 13.13 3.66 -15.88
CA LEU A 383 12.08 3.85 -14.87
C LEU A 383 10.69 3.40 -15.38
N GLU A 384 10.33 3.77 -16.61
CA GLU A 384 9.07 3.34 -17.24
C GLU A 384 9.04 1.82 -17.47
N TRP A 385 10.17 1.24 -17.91
CA TRP A 385 10.33 -0.19 -18.12
C TRP A 385 10.27 -0.98 -16.81
N VAL A 386 10.93 -0.51 -15.75
CA VAL A 386 10.88 -1.09 -14.40
C VAL A 386 9.44 -1.13 -13.87
N GLY A 387 8.70 -0.03 -14.01
CA GLY A 387 7.29 0.03 -13.63
C GLY A 387 6.41 -0.94 -14.41
N LEU A 388 6.63 -1.07 -15.73
CA LEU A 388 5.95 -2.05 -16.56
C LEU A 388 6.28 -3.47 -16.10
N VAL A 389 7.57 -3.83 -15.99
CA VAL A 389 8.03 -5.17 -15.61
C VAL A 389 7.48 -5.57 -14.24
N GLU A 390 7.55 -4.70 -13.22
CA GLU A 390 7.04 -4.99 -11.88
C GLU A 390 5.54 -5.33 -11.90
N SER A 391 4.75 -4.58 -12.68
CA SER A 391 3.31 -4.84 -12.85
C SER A 391 3.01 -6.24 -13.42
N LYS A 392 3.97 -6.87 -14.11
CA LYS A 392 3.81 -8.20 -14.72
C LYS A 392 4.39 -9.34 -13.89
N ILE A 393 5.27 -9.11 -12.90
CA ILE A 393 5.94 -10.21 -12.14
C ILE A 393 4.93 -11.20 -11.55
N ARG A 394 3.72 -10.73 -11.19
CA ARG A 394 2.65 -11.60 -10.68
C ARG A 394 2.10 -12.61 -11.70
N ILE A 395 2.31 -12.39 -13.01
CA ILE A 395 2.05 -13.38 -14.07
C ILE A 395 3.04 -14.54 -13.97
N LEU A 396 4.34 -14.26 -13.74
CA LEU A 396 5.33 -15.30 -13.49
C LEU A 396 4.98 -16.10 -12.23
N VAL A 397 4.61 -15.43 -11.12
CA VAL A 397 4.12 -16.11 -9.91
C VAL A 397 2.92 -17.02 -10.22
N GLY A 398 1.93 -16.52 -10.97
CA GLY A 398 0.76 -17.29 -11.37
C GLY A 398 1.01 -18.41 -12.39
N ASN A 399 2.15 -18.42 -13.08
CA ASN A 399 2.60 -19.56 -13.89
C ASN A 399 3.32 -20.60 -13.00
N LEU A 400 4.25 -20.14 -12.17
CA LEU A 400 4.97 -20.99 -11.21
C LEU A 400 4.02 -21.67 -10.21
N GLU A 401 2.90 -21.05 -9.83
CA GLU A 401 1.86 -21.67 -8.98
C GLU A 401 1.08 -22.81 -9.68
N LYS A 402 1.10 -22.89 -11.02
CA LYS A 402 0.51 -23.99 -11.79
C LYS A 402 1.50 -25.13 -12.03
N ASN A 403 2.81 -24.86 -11.95
CA ASN A 403 3.86 -25.84 -12.16
C ASN A 403 3.77 -26.95 -11.10
N GLU A 404 3.59 -28.21 -11.54
CA GLU A 404 3.33 -29.34 -10.64
C GLU A 404 4.45 -29.59 -9.62
N PHE A 405 5.66 -29.11 -9.85
CA PHE A 405 6.80 -29.29 -8.95
C PHE A 405 6.95 -28.16 -7.93
N ILE A 406 6.21 -27.06 -8.03
CA ILE A 406 6.38 -25.88 -7.17
C ILE A 406 5.34 -25.85 -6.04
N THR A 407 5.80 -25.52 -4.83
CA THR A 407 4.95 -25.24 -3.64
C THR A 407 4.72 -23.74 -3.45
N LEU A 408 5.72 -22.93 -3.79
CA LEU A 408 5.75 -21.51 -3.45
C LEU A 408 6.69 -20.72 -4.36
N ALA A 409 6.26 -19.54 -4.80
CA ALA A 409 7.11 -18.49 -5.33
C ALA A 409 6.98 -17.22 -4.46
N HIS A 410 8.09 -16.77 -3.86
CA HIS A 410 8.15 -15.58 -3.00
C HIS A 410 8.98 -14.49 -3.70
N VAL A 411 8.32 -13.53 -4.35
CA VAL A 411 8.98 -12.32 -4.88
C VAL A 411 9.42 -11.44 -3.70
N ASN A 412 10.68 -11.03 -3.63
CA ASN A 412 11.07 -9.94 -2.74
C ASN A 412 10.52 -8.61 -3.28
N PRO A 413 9.69 -7.85 -2.52
CA PRO A 413 9.20 -6.55 -2.96
C PRO A 413 10.25 -5.44 -3.02
N GLN A 414 11.44 -5.66 -2.45
CA GLN A 414 12.58 -4.78 -2.70
C GLN A 414 13.31 -5.24 -3.97
N SER A 415 13.36 -4.35 -4.96
CA SER A 415 14.29 -4.42 -6.10
C SER A 415 15.67 -3.88 -5.72
N PHE A 416 16.68 -4.15 -6.55
CA PHE A 416 18.07 -3.74 -6.35
C PHE A 416 18.69 -3.31 -7.68
N PRO A 417 19.72 -2.45 -7.71
CA PRO A 417 20.54 -2.26 -8.92
C PRO A 417 21.08 -3.60 -9.42
N GLY A 418 21.04 -3.79 -10.75
CA GLY A 418 21.63 -4.96 -11.40
C GLY A 418 23.16 -4.98 -11.29
N PRO A 419 23.81 -6.12 -11.58
CA PRO A 419 25.25 -6.14 -11.79
C PRO A 419 25.59 -5.29 -13.02
N LYS A 420 26.59 -4.41 -12.94
CA LYS A 420 27.14 -3.74 -14.13
C LYS A 420 27.80 -4.80 -15.02
N GLU A 421 27.32 -4.96 -16.26
CA GLU A 421 28.06 -5.69 -17.29
C GLU A 421 29.31 -4.88 -17.69
N GLY A 422 30.37 -5.56 -18.09
CA GLY A 422 31.72 -4.97 -18.22
C GLY A 422 31.96 -4.16 -19.50
N THR A 423 30.96 -3.43 -19.98
CA THR A 423 31.02 -2.59 -21.18
C THR A 423 31.16 -1.11 -20.81
N ASP A 424 31.88 -0.35 -21.64
CA ASP A 424 32.12 1.10 -21.43
C ASP A 424 30.88 1.99 -21.68
N LYS A 425 29.67 1.43 -21.55
CA LYS A 425 28.39 2.14 -21.63
C LYS A 425 27.64 1.97 -20.33
N GLU A 426 27.11 3.06 -19.80
CA GLU A 426 26.26 3.02 -18.61
C GLU A 426 24.87 2.48 -18.95
N GLU A 427 24.68 1.17 -18.79
CA GLU A 427 23.37 0.53 -18.89
C GLU A 427 22.64 0.56 -17.54
N PHE A 428 21.47 1.22 -17.51
CA PHE A 428 20.62 1.28 -16.33
C PHE A 428 19.96 -0.09 -16.15
N SER A 429 20.15 -0.72 -14.99
CA SER A 429 19.73 -2.11 -14.75
C SER A 429 19.17 -2.28 -13.34
N THR A 430 18.09 -3.04 -13.21
CA THR A 430 17.43 -3.34 -11.93
C THR A 430 17.01 -4.80 -11.88
N MET A 431 17.14 -5.41 -10.71
CA MET A 431 16.81 -6.80 -10.46
C MET A 431 15.80 -7.01 -9.33
N TRP A 432 14.98 -8.04 -9.49
CA TRP A 432 14.17 -8.66 -8.43
C TRP A 432 14.65 -10.09 -8.19
N VAL A 433 14.45 -10.59 -6.97
CA VAL A 433 14.82 -11.96 -6.60
C VAL A 433 13.60 -12.68 -6.05
N ILE A 434 13.27 -13.83 -6.65
CA ILE A 434 12.10 -14.64 -6.33
C ILE A 434 12.59 -15.95 -5.68
N GLY A 435 12.27 -16.18 -4.41
CA GLY A 435 12.59 -17.42 -3.71
C GLY A 435 11.64 -18.55 -4.07
N ILE A 436 12.18 -19.72 -4.45
CA ILE A 436 11.39 -20.88 -4.90
C ILE A 436 11.44 -22.01 -3.87
N VAL A 437 10.28 -22.63 -3.61
CA VAL A 437 10.14 -23.89 -2.87
C VAL A 437 9.56 -24.94 -3.80
N PHE A 438 10.33 -25.99 -4.10
CA PHE A 438 9.82 -27.18 -4.77
C PHE A 438 9.07 -28.10 -3.80
N LYS A 439 8.05 -28.81 -4.29
CA LYS A 439 7.36 -29.87 -3.55
C LYS A 439 8.35 -30.98 -3.21
N LYS A 440 8.22 -31.56 -2.02
CA LYS A 440 8.93 -32.80 -1.67
C LYS A 440 8.19 -33.97 -2.33
N MET A 441 8.69 -34.45 -3.46
CA MET A 441 8.32 -35.76 -3.98
C MET A 441 9.13 -36.83 -3.26
N GLU A 442 8.46 -37.86 -2.76
CA GLU A 442 9.12 -38.98 -2.08
C GLU A 442 9.84 -39.86 -3.11
N GLY A 443 11.10 -40.24 -2.82
CA GLY A 443 11.92 -41.08 -3.69
C GLY A 443 12.80 -40.36 -4.73
N SER A 444 12.68 -39.04 -4.92
CA SER A 444 13.41 -38.30 -5.96
C SER A 444 14.37 -37.22 -5.43
N GLU A 445 15.54 -37.60 -4.93
CA GLU A 445 16.52 -36.64 -4.36
C GLU A 445 17.16 -35.69 -5.41
N ASN A 446 17.14 -36.05 -6.69
CA ASN A 446 17.82 -35.34 -7.79
C ASN A 446 16.88 -34.95 -8.95
N LEU A 447 15.63 -34.60 -8.67
CA LEU A 447 14.69 -34.18 -9.71
C LEU A 447 15.05 -32.78 -10.24
N ASN A 448 15.67 -32.73 -11.42
CA ASN A 448 16.13 -31.49 -12.04
C ASN A 448 14.97 -30.78 -12.76
N VAL A 449 14.11 -30.12 -11.98
CA VAL A 449 12.98 -29.32 -12.49
C VAL A 449 13.49 -28.21 -13.39
N ASP A 450 13.16 -28.26 -14.68
CA ASP A 450 13.37 -27.15 -15.59
C ASP A 450 12.25 -26.10 -15.41
N LEU A 451 12.65 -24.83 -15.39
CA LEU A 451 11.77 -23.66 -15.31
C LEU A 451 11.89 -22.76 -16.54
N THR A 452 12.68 -23.16 -17.54
CA THR A 452 12.95 -22.36 -18.76
C THR A 452 11.67 -22.06 -19.53
N PHE A 453 10.73 -23.01 -19.61
CA PHE A 453 9.43 -22.78 -20.27
C PHE A 453 8.56 -21.73 -19.55
N ASP A 454 8.43 -21.82 -18.22
CA ASP A 454 7.66 -20.83 -17.42
C ASP A 454 8.28 -19.43 -17.52
N ILE A 455 9.62 -19.37 -17.49
CA ILE A 455 10.41 -18.15 -17.64
C ILE A 455 10.23 -17.54 -19.03
N GLN A 456 10.40 -18.32 -20.11
CA GLN A 456 10.28 -17.83 -21.48
C GLN A 456 8.85 -17.34 -21.77
N THR A 457 7.84 -18.12 -21.35
CA THR A 457 6.42 -17.75 -21.48
C THR A 457 6.12 -16.43 -20.79
N PHE A 458 6.76 -16.13 -19.65
CA PHE A 458 6.67 -14.84 -18.99
C PHE A 458 7.38 -13.74 -19.78
N THR A 459 8.66 -13.93 -20.15
CA THR A 459 9.48 -13.00 -20.95
C THR A 459 8.76 -12.56 -22.22
N ASP A 460 8.27 -13.51 -23.01
CA ASP A 460 7.52 -13.27 -24.26
C ASP A 460 6.23 -12.49 -24.00
N THR A 461 5.60 -12.70 -22.84
CA THR A 461 4.36 -12.02 -22.43
C THR A 461 4.62 -10.58 -21.98
N VAL A 462 5.77 -10.29 -21.36
CA VAL A 462 6.17 -8.90 -21.05
C VAL A 462 6.42 -8.12 -22.34
N TYR A 463 7.30 -8.62 -23.23
CA TYR A 463 7.59 -7.96 -24.51
C TYR A 463 6.32 -7.75 -25.33
N ARG A 464 5.49 -8.80 -25.50
CA ARG A 464 4.24 -8.73 -26.28
C ARG A 464 3.27 -7.69 -25.71
N GLN A 465 3.12 -7.60 -24.38
CA GLN A 465 2.26 -6.58 -23.77
C GLN A 465 2.84 -5.18 -23.95
N ALA A 466 4.13 -4.97 -23.69
CA ALA A 466 4.78 -3.67 -23.83
C ALA A 466 4.70 -3.13 -25.27
N ILE A 467 4.96 -3.97 -26.27
CA ILE A 467 4.80 -3.64 -27.69
C ILE A 467 3.33 -3.27 -27.99
N SER A 468 2.36 -4.06 -27.51
CA SER A 468 0.93 -3.76 -27.73
C SER A 468 0.46 -2.47 -27.05
N SER A 469 1.10 -2.07 -25.95
CA SER A 469 0.84 -0.82 -25.23
C SER A 469 1.65 0.37 -25.72
N LYS A 470 2.50 0.20 -26.75
CA LYS A 470 3.47 1.20 -27.23
C LYS A 470 4.45 1.69 -26.15
N MET A 471 4.70 0.87 -25.13
CA MET A 471 5.65 1.12 -24.02
C MET A 471 6.91 0.26 -24.18
N PHE A 472 7.35 0.03 -25.41
CA PHE A 472 8.54 -0.76 -25.72
C PHE A 472 9.44 -0.01 -26.69
N GLU A 473 10.69 0.18 -26.29
CA GLU A 473 11.76 0.75 -27.11
C GLU A 473 12.86 -0.30 -27.32
N GLN A 474 13.59 -0.19 -28.43
CA GLN A 474 14.44 -1.26 -28.96
C GLN A 474 15.59 -1.70 -28.03
N ASP A 475 15.95 -0.85 -27.07
CA ASP A 475 16.99 -1.09 -26.06
C ASP A 475 16.48 -1.57 -24.70
N MET A 476 15.16 -1.68 -24.51
CA MET A 476 14.57 -2.23 -23.29
C MET A 476 14.73 -3.76 -23.28
N LYS A 477 15.38 -4.30 -22.26
CA LYS A 477 15.64 -5.75 -22.12
C LYS A 477 15.03 -6.28 -20.83
N ILE A 478 14.49 -7.49 -20.89
CA ILE A 478 14.15 -8.30 -19.70
C ILE A 478 14.76 -9.70 -19.86
N THR A 479 15.44 -10.18 -18.82
CA THR A 479 15.98 -11.55 -18.74
C THR A 479 15.68 -12.15 -17.38
N ALA A 480 15.47 -13.47 -17.31
CA ALA A 480 15.29 -14.18 -16.05
C ALA A 480 16.09 -15.49 -16.04
N MET A 481 16.65 -15.82 -14.88
CA MET A 481 17.53 -16.98 -14.71
C MET A 481 17.26 -17.73 -13.40
N HIS A 482 17.23 -19.06 -13.46
CA HIS A 482 17.17 -19.93 -12.28
C HIS A 482 18.56 -20.11 -11.67
N VAL A 483 18.70 -19.86 -10.37
CA VAL A 483 19.98 -19.97 -9.64
C VAL A 483 19.83 -20.72 -8.32
N LYS A 484 20.83 -21.53 -7.98
CA LYS A 484 20.92 -22.17 -6.65
C LYS A 484 21.47 -21.14 -5.64
N ARG A 485 21.10 -21.25 -4.36
CA ARG A 485 21.51 -20.32 -3.28
C ARG A 485 23.01 -19.96 -3.26
N LYS A 486 23.90 -20.90 -3.63
CA LYS A 486 25.35 -20.66 -3.71
C LYS A 486 25.75 -19.68 -4.82
N GLN A 487 25.07 -19.73 -5.98
CA GLN A 487 25.35 -18.87 -7.14
C GLN A 487 24.78 -17.46 -6.95
N LEU A 488 23.62 -17.34 -6.31
CA LEU A 488 23.00 -16.03 -6.02
C LEU A 488 23.95 -15.08 -5.25
N GLN A 489 24.79 -15.61 -4.36
CA GLN A 489 25.78 -14.82 -3.61
C GLN A 489 26.89 -14.20 -4.48
N GLN A 490 27.01 -14.59 -5.75
CA GLN A 490 27.94 -14.01 -6.72
C GLN A 490 27.28 -12.88 -7.54
N LEU A 491 25.95 -12.87 -7.64
CA LEU A 491 25.16 -11.87 -8.38
C LEU A 491 24.70 -10.69 -7.51
N LEU A 492 24.57 -10.87 -6.19
CA LEU A 492 24.14 -9.82 -5.27
C LEU A 492 25.26 -8.78 -5.02
N PRO A 493 24.97 -7.46 -5.08
CA PRO A 493 25.90 -6.41 -4.69
C PRO A 493 26.52 -6.62 -3.30
N LYS A 494 27.81 -6.28 -3.17
CA LYS A 494 28.62 -6.50 -1.94
C LYS A 494 27.96 -5.94 -0.67
N MET A 495 27.24 -4.81 -0.77
CA MET A 495 26.52 -4.18 0.35
C MET A 495 25.40 -5.08 0.92
N THR A 496 24.66 -5.76 0.05
CA THR A 496 23.59 -6.72 0.41
C THR A 496 24.16 -7.88 1.23
N ILE A 497 25.40 -8.30 0.91
CA ILE A 497 26.11 -9.38 1.60
C ILE A 497 26.68 -8.90 2.96
N GLN A 498 27.19 -7.67 3.06
CA GLN A 498 27.75 -7.14 4.32
C GLN A 498 26.71 -7.06 5.45
N ARG A 499 25.45 -6.71 5.16
CA ARG A 499 24.34 -6.77 6.13
C ARG A 499 24.14 -8.17 6.74
N SER A 500 24.58 -9.23 6.08
CA SER A 500 24.57 -10.61 6.60
C SER A 500 25.83 -10.98 7.40
N LYS A 501 26.95 -10.27 7.27
CA LYS A 501 28.22 -10.63 7.94
C LYS A 501 28.45 -9.93 9.28
N ARG A 502 28.00 -8.68 9.46
CA ARG A 502 28.15 -7.93 10.73
C ARG A 502 27.37 -8.50 11.95
N LYS A 503 26.75 -9.68 11.82
CA LYS A 503 26.03 -10.40 12.91
C LYS A 503 26.73 -11.67 13.41
N LEU A 504 27.95 -11.97 12.93
CA LEU A 504 28.68 -13.21 13.27
C LEU A 504 29.96 -13.00 14.10
N SER A 505 30.17 -11.79 14.62
CA SER A 505 31.31 -11.43 15.48
C SER A 505 30.86 -10.53 16.62
N SER A 506 30.54 -11.13 17.78
CA SER A 506 30.20 -10.43 19.01
C SER A 506 31.26 -10.69 20.09
N ASP A 507 32.34 -9.89 20.09
CA ASP A 507 33.22 -9.75 21.23
C ASP A 507 33.98 -8.41 21.17
N GLY A 508 34.46 -7.93 22.32
CA GLY A 508 35.42 -6.81 22.43
C GLY A 508 34.80 -5.41 22.60
N LEU A 509 34.60 -4.99 23.84
CA LEU A 509 34.47 -3.55 24.18
C LEU A 509 35.83 -2.85 24.03
N ARG A 510 35.92 -1.82 23.18
CA ARG A 510 36.78 -0.64 23.41
C ARG A 510 36.14 0.62 22.83
N ALA A 511 36.11 1.68 23.63
CA ALA A 511 35.80 3.03 23.16
C ALA A 511 37.12 3.73 22.81
N MET A 512 37.13 4.47 21.69
CA MET A 512 37.96 5.64 21.44
C MET A 512 37.24 6.54 20.43
N ASN A 513 37.58 7.83 20.44
CA ASN A 513 36.87 8.89 19.75
C ASN A 513 37.76 9.49 18.64
N ASP A 514 37.36 9.31 17.38
CA ASP A 514 37.57 10.33 16.35
C ASP A 514 36.54 10.17 15.21
N GLY A 515 36.37 11.22 14.40
CA GLY A 515 35.29 11.33 13.41
C GLY A 515 35.60 10.69 12.06
N SER A 516 34.64 9.92 11.54
CA SER A 516 34.52 9.65 10.10
C SER A 516 33.04 9.41 9.76
N LEU A 517 32.38 10.46 9.26
CA LEU A 517 31.04 10.39 8.70
C LEU A 517 31.16 10.29 7.17
N ASP A 518 31.22 9.06 6.68
CA ASP A 518 31.19 8.78 5.24
C ASP A 518 29.76 8.94 4.70
N LEU A 519 29.44 10.16 4.27
CA LEU A 519 28.22 10.50 3.55
C LEU A 519 28.53 10.54 2.05
N SER A 520 28.28 9.43 1.35
CA SER A 520 28.26 9.43 -0.10
C SER A 520 27.04 10.20 -0.61
N VAL A 521 27.26 11.41 -1.10
CA VAL A 521 26.32 12.23 -1.87
C VAL A 521 27.03 12.66 -3.14
N ASP A 522 26.36 12.59 -4.28
CA ASP A 522 27.00 12.70 -5.59
C ASP A 522 27.49 14.13 -5.94
N SER A 523 28.52 14.13 -6.80
CA SER A 523 29.24 15.24 -7.44
C SER A 523 28.37 16.38 -8.05
N ASP A 524 28.84 17.63 -8.18
CA ASP A 524 30.11 18.24 -7.72
C ASP A 524 30.12 19.79 -7.80
N ASN A 525 31.24 20.38 -7.35
CA ASN A 525 32.05 21.40 -8.03
C ASN A 525 32.24 22.77 -7.33
N SER A 526 33.41 22.98 -6.70
CA SER A 526 34.31 24.14 -6.94
C SER A 526 35.68 23.97 -6.24
N MET A 527 36.67 24.81 -6.57
CA MET A 527 38.08 24.69 -6.19
C MET A 527 38.48 25.40 -4.87
N SER A 528 39.65 25.03 -4.34
CA SER A 528 40.38 25.61 -3.20
C SER A 528 41.08 26.96 -3.58
N VAL A 529 41.73 27.77 -2.72
CA VAL A 529 42.74 27.52 -1.64
C VAL A 529 42.67 28.62 -0.49
N PRO A 530 43.64 28.89 0.44
CA PRO A 530 43.35 28.76 1.89
C PRO A 530 43.65 29.96 2.86
N SER A 531 43.25 29.81 4.15
CA SER A 531 43.94 30.11 5.46
C SER A 531 44.89 31.33 5.64
N PRO A 532 45.00 32.00 6.84
CA PRO A 532 45.33 31.31 8.13
C PRO A 532 45.04 31.99 9.53
N THR A 533 45.32 31.22 10.61
CA THR A 533 45.80 31.60 11.99
C THR A 533 44.94 32.34 13.06
N GLY A 534 44.97 31.83 14.32
CA GLY A 534 44.64 32.57 15.57
C GLY A 534 44.17 31.70 16.78
N PRO A 535 44.80 31.72 17.99
CA PRO A 535 44.45 30.82 19.12
C PRO A 535 44.15 31.47 20.50
N SER A 536 43.62 30.71 21.51
CA SER A 536 44.21 30.55 22.89
C SER A 536 43.27 29.98 24.01
N ALA A 537 43.79 28.99 24.78
CA ALA A 537 43.51 28.63 26.21
C ALA A 537 42.07 28.26 26.71
N ALA A 538 41.81 27.62 27.89
CA ALA A 538 42.65 27.27 29.06
C ALA A 538 42.22 25.97 29.83
N LYS A 539 42.88 25.69 30.97
CA LYS A 539 42.84 24.52 31.92
C LYS A 539 41.52 24.41 32.74
N VAL A 540 41.18 23.44 33.64
CA VAL A 540 41.88 22.67 34.73
C VAL A 540 41.04 21.39 35.08
N ALA A 541 41.57 20.15 35.27
CA ALA A 541 41.96 19.41 36.51
C ALA A 541 40.99 19.48 37.74
N ARG A 542 40.84 18.51 38.70
CA ARG A 542 41.40 17.15 38.98
C ARG A 542 40.47 16.38 39.99
N ALA A 543 40.62 15.04 40.13
CA ALA A 543 39.90 14.11 41.06
C ALA A 543 40.44 14.12 42.54
N PRO A 544 40.13 13.20 43.51
CA PRO A 544 39.34 11.94 43.52
C PRO A 544 38.49 11.60 44.81
N SER A 545 38.05 10.34 44.97
CA SER A 545 37.26 9.73 46.09
C SER A 545 38.09 9.26 47.32
N PRO A 546 37.45 8.75 48.41
CA PRO A 546 37.84 7.40 48.91
C PRO A 546 36.77 6.52 49.66
N GLN A 547 36.83 5.19 49.39
CA GLN A 547 36.82 3.98 50.28
C GLN A 547 35.81 3.67 51.43
N GLY A 548 35.47 2.36 51.54
CA GLY A 548 35.19 1.60 52.79
C GLY A 548 33.83 0.87 52.88
N SER A 549 33.65 -0.32 53.48
CA SER A 549 34.58 -1.43 53.84
C SER A 549 33.82 -2.72 54.25
N THR A 550 34.31 -3.89 53.79
CA THR A 550 34.21 -5.29 54.34
C THR A 550 33.16 -5.72 55.39
N GLY A 551 32.58 -6.92 55.18
CA GLY A 551 32.01 -7.76 56.26
C GLY A 551 31.59 -9.16 55.78
N THR A 552 32.07 -10.23 56.45
CA THR A 552 31.77 -11.65 56.12
C THR A 552 31.48 -12.48 57.38
N ALA A 553 30.52 -13.40 57.28
CA ALA A 553 30.32 -14.49 58.24
C ALA A 553 29.61 -15.68 57.56
N THR A 554 30.01 -16.90 57.91
CA THR A 554 29.43 -18.17 57.44
C THR A 554 28.80 -18.94 58.61
N ASN A 555 27.84 -19.81 58.33
CA ASN A 555 27.56 -21.00 59.13
C ASN A 555 26.84 -22.06 58.27
N THR A 556 26.93 -23.32 58.70
CA THR A 556 26.58 -24.52 57.92
C THR A 556 25.75 -25.51 58.74
N SER A 557 25.59 -26.75 58.25
CA SER A 557 24.73 -27.85 58.71
C SER A 557 23.23 -27.67 58.48
N ASP A 558 22.43 -28.71 58.27
CA ASP A 558 22.52 -30.04 57.62
C ASP A 558 21.35 -30.86 58.17
N LEU A 559 20.61 -31.58 57.33
CA LEU A 559 20.08 -32.93 57.62
C LEU A 559 19.36 -33.51 56.38
N GLN A 560 19.17 -34.83 56.36
CA GLN A 560 19.02 -35.61 55.11
C GLN A 560 17.77 -36.51 55.06
N GLY A 561 17.26 -36.70 53.84
CA GLY A 561 16.53 -37.91 53.41
C GLY A 561 15.00 -37.89 53.53
N LYS A 562 14.27 -38.79 52.85
CA LYS A 562 14.69 -39.82 51.87
C LYS A 562 13.50 -40.36 51.04
N THR A 563 13.73 -40.60 49.74
CA THR A 563 13.11 -41.62 48.84
C THR A 563 11.59 -41.92 48.83
N ASP A 564 10.93 -41.65 47.69
CA ASP A 564 10.49 -42.62 46.64
C ASP A 564 10.11 -44.09 47.00
N PRO A 565 9.36 -44.85 46.12
CA PRO A 565 8.48 -44.47 44.98
C PRO A 565 7.17 -45.34 44.86
N SER A 566 6.37 -45.18 43.77
CA SER A 566 6.08 -46.25 42.76
C SER A 566 4.70 -46.25 42.02
N ARG A 567 4.77 -46.63 40.72
CA ARG A 567 3.83 -47.43 39.86
C ARG A 567 2.29 -47.21 39.84
N GLY A 568 1.70 -47.24 38.62
CA GLY A 568 0.31 -47.72 38.41
C GLY A 568 -0.36 -47.38 37.06
N SER A 569 -0.26 -48.25 36.05
CA SER A 569 -0.88 -48.09 34.71
C SER A 569 -2.35 -48.56 34.64
N SER A 570 -3.19 -47.92 33.81
CA SER A 570 -4.08 -48.64 32.88
C SER A 570 -4.53 -47.79 31.67
N LEU A 571 -5.09 -48.45 30.65
CA LEU A 571 -5.69 -47.89 29.43
C LEU A 571 -7.21 -48.16 29.43
N LEU A 572 -7.99 -47.40 28.64
CA LEU A 572 -8.95 -47.91 27.63
C LEU A 572 -9.75 -46.77 26.95
N ALA A 573 -10.50 -47.10 25.89
CA ALA A 573 -11.35 -46.19 25.11
C ALA A 573 -12.77 -46.78 24.94
N GLY A 574 -13.79 -45.94 24.71
CA GLY A 574 -15.20 -46.37 24.67
C GLY A 574 -16.16 -45.46 23.88
N ALA A 575 -16.87 -46.07 22.94
CA ALA A 575 -17.78 -45.58 21.91
C ALA A 575 -19.03 -44.74 22.29
N VAL A 576 -19.39 -43.80 21.39
CA VAL A 576 -20.66 -43.64 20.60
C VAL A 576 -22.05 -43.56 21.29
N ASP A 577 -22.89 -42.70 20.68
CA ASP A 577 -24.36 -42.71 20.50
C ASP A 577 -25.28 -41.75 21.28
N THR A 578 -26.57 -41.77 20.92
CA THR A 578 -27.48 -40.61 20.84
C THR A 578 -28.84 -40.83 21.54
N THR A 579 -29.72 -39.83 21.42
CA THR A 579 -31.20 -39.82 21.55
C THR A 579 -31.84 -39.03 22.72
N LYS A 580 -33.13 -38.77 22.54
CA LYS A 580 -34.09 -37.86 23.21
C LYS A 580 -34.99 -38.69 24.20
N PRO A 581 -35.95 -38.16 25.01
CA PRO A 581 -36.96 -37.16 24.58
C PRO A 581 -37.73 -36.30 25.64
N ASP A 582 -38.72 -35.56 25.11
CA ASP A 582 -40.07 -35.21 25.63
C ASP A 582 -40.38 -34.25 26.81
N SER A 583 -40.87 -33.05 26.43
CA SER A 583 -42.29 -32.58 26.51
C SER A 583 -43.01 -32.16 27.83
N VAL A 584 -44.02 -31.26 27.64
CA VAL A 584 -45.05 -30.73 28.58
C VAL A 584 -44.59 -29.67 29.62
N GLY A 585 -45.30 -28.54 29.89
CA GLY A 585 -46.46 -27.92 29.22
C GLY A 585 -47.17 -26.77 30.00
N THR A 586 -47.96 -25.94 29.26
CA THR A 586 -49.12 -25.09 29.69
C THR A 586 -49.02 -23.81 30.58
N SER A 587 -49.63 -22.72 30.06
CA SER A 587 -50.51 -21.71 30.74
C SER A 587 -49.91 -20.61 31.66
N SER A 588 -50.46 -19.38 31.78
CA SER A 588 -51.46 -18.64 30.96
C SER A 588 -51.64 -17.15 31.36
N ASN A 589 -52.03 -16.30 30.39
CA ASN A 589 -52.78 -15.01 30.53
C ASN A 589 -52.06 -13.79 31.18
N ASN A 590 -52.40 -12.51 30.89
CA ASN A 590 -53.44 -11.93 30.01
C ASN A 590 -53.03 -10.58 29.35
N ALA A 591 -53.79 -10.11 28.35
CA ALA A 591 -53.57 -8.85 27.60
C ALA A 591 -54.50 -7.68 28.10
N PRO A 592 -54.49 -6.45 27.51
CA PRO A 592 -55.02 -6.17 26.16
C PRO A 592 -54.24 -5.08 25.36
N GLN A 593 -54.70 -4.55 24.20
CA GLN A 593 -55.09 -5.13 22.89
C GLN A 593 -55.78 -4.04 22.01
N LYS A 594 -55.46 -3.99 20.70
CA LYS A 594 -56.20 -3.52 19.49
C LYS A 594 -55.20 -2.90 18.49
N GLY A 595 -55.22 -3.09 17.16
CA GLY A 595 -55.96 -3.93 16.19
C GLY A 595 -55.38 -3.65 14.77
N SER A 596 -55.60 -4.39 13.67
CA SER A 596 -56.53 -5.49 13.37
C SER A 596 -56.13 -6.35 12.12
N SER A 597 -56.11 -7.69 12.27
CA SER A 597 -56.52 -8.78 11.33
C SER A 597 -56.12 -8.85 9.82
N PRO A 598 -55.53 -9.99 9.39
CA PRO A 598 -55.53 -10.53 8.00
C PRO A 598 -56.15 -11.96 7.86
N LEU A 599 -56.33 -12.46 6.62
CA LEU A 599 -56.88 -13.80 6.24
C LEU A 599 -56.26 -14.32 4.91
N LYS A 600 -56.58 -15.53 4.41
CA LYS A 600 -56.01 -16.86 4.75
C LYS A 600 -56.23 -17.89 3.59
N ARG A 601 -55.34 -18.90 3.50
CA ARG A 601 -55.24 -20.08 2.57
C ARG A 601 -56.52 -20.93 2.33
N PRO A 602 -56.62 -21.78 1.26
CA PRO A 602 -56.02 -23.15 1.20
C PRO A 602 -55.52 -23.64 -0.21
N ALA A 603 -55.39 -24.97 -0.48
CA ALA A 603 -54.68 -25.56 -1.63
C ALA A 603 -55.09 -27.01 -2.07
N SER A 604 -54.69 -27.43 -3.30
CA SER A 604 -54.60 -28.81 -3.88
C SER A 604 -55.91 -29.58 -4.20
N PRO A 605 -56.00 -30.44 -5.27
CA PRO A 605 -55.35 -31.77 -5.41
C PRO A 605 -54.79 -32.15 -6.83
N VAL A 606 -55.01 -33.39 -7.37
CA VAL A 606 -54.02 -34.20 -8.14
C VAL A 606 -54.60 -35.10 -9.30
N GLN A 607 -53.76 -35.46 -10.31
CA GLN A 607 -53.87 -36.54 -11.36
C GLN A 607 -54.91 -36.36 -12.51
N HIS A 608 -54.88 -37.03 -13.70
CA HIS A 608 -54.11 -38.14 -14.38
C HIS A 608 -54.26 -37.95 -15.95
N ASP A 609 -53.77 -38.67 -16.98
CA ASP A 609 -52.90 -39.87 -17.25
C ASP A 609 -52.39 -39.92 -18.74
N SER A 610 -51.62 -40.97 -19.13
CA SER A 610 -51.41 -41.59 -20.48
C SER A 610 -50.54 -40.87 -21.56
N GLU A 611 -49.80 -41.51 -22.51
CA GLU A 611 -49.61 -42.94 -22.89
C GLU A 611 -48.30 -43.24 -23.72
N LYS A 612 -47.80 -44.51 -23.72
CA LYS A 612 -46.86 -45.22 -24.68
C LYS A 612 -45.46 -44.61 -25.02
N LYS A 613 -44.30 -45.28 -24.76
CA LYS A 613 -43.62 -46.48 -25.38
C LYS A 613 -42.96 -46.22 -26.76
N ALA A 614 -41.77 -46.75 -27.13
CA ALA A 614 -40.98 -47.91 -26.64
C ALA A 614 -39.41 -47.76 -26.74
N LYS A 615 -38.66 -48.84 -26.45
CA LYS A 615 -37.16 -48.93 -26.40
C LYS A 615 -36.48 -49.25 -27.74
N VAL A 616 -35.17 -48.93 -27.85
CA VAL A 616 -34.05 -49.87 -28.21
C VAL A 616 -32.79 -49.45 -27.42
N ASP A 617 -31.88 -50.39 -27.11
CA ASP A 617 -30.63 -50.19 -26.34
C ASP A 617 -29.36 -50.09 -27.22
N CYS A 618 -28.27 -49.50 -26.68
CA CYS A 618 -26.87 -50.04 -26.64
C CYS A 618 -25.68 -49.13 -27.09
N VAL A 619 -24.50 -49.46 -26.54
CA VAL A 619 -23.11 -49.06 -26.85
C VAL A 619 -22.60 -47.70 -26.31
N GLN A 620 -21.32 -47.72 -25.87
CA GLN A 620 -20.57 -46.64 -25.21
C GLN A 620 -19.69 -45.86 -26.22
N GLN A 621 -19.36 -44.59 -25.92
CA GLN A 621 -17.99 -44.05 -25.98
C GLN A 621 -17.89 -42.63 -25.39
N ASN A 622 -16.81 -42.35 -24.65
CA ASN A 622 -16.36 -40.99 -24.32
C ASN A 622 -15.41 -40.49 -25.42
N PRO A 623 -15.35 -39.18 -25.69
CA PRO A 623 -14.18 -38.43 -25.18
C PRO A 623 -14.42 -36.96 -24.76
N LEU A 624 -13.55 -36.51 -23.83
CA LEU A 624 -12.96 -35.16 -23.63
C LEU A 624 -13.73 -33.88 -24.04
N PRO A 625 -13.94 -32.91 -23.11
CA PRO A 625 -14.35 -31.55 -23.45
C PRO A 625 -13.15 -30.63 -23.80
N SER A 626 -13.35 -29.73 -24.76
CA SER A 626 -12.46 -28.62 -25.12
C SER A 626 -13.19 -27.26 -24.97
N PRO A 627 -12.47 -26.14 -24.78
CA PRO A 627 -13.07 -24.90 -24.25
C PRO A 627 -13.83 -24.06 -25.28
N CYS A 628 -14.91 -23.41 -24.85
CA CYS A 628 -15.66 -22.46 -25.66
C CYS A 628 -15.20 -21.01 -25.42
N LEU A 629 -14.94 -20.29 -26.51
CA LEU A 629 -14.91 -18.83 -26.55
C LEU A 629 -16.32 -18.31 -26.88
N SER A 630 -16.71 -17.15 -26.34
CA SER A 630 -17.94 -16.44 -26.69
C SER A 630 -17.59 -15.03 -27.20
N ALA A 631 -18.20 -14.62 -28.32
CA ALA A 631 -17.90 -13.36 -29.00
C ALA A 631 -19.12 -12.43 -29.01
N ASP A 632 -18.85 -11.12 -29.15
CA ASP A 632 -19.87 -10.09 -29.37
C ASP A 632 -20.41 -10.07 -30.82
N PRO A 633 -21.64 -9.57 -31.05
CA PRO A 633 -22.32 -9.66 -32.33
C PRO A 633 -22.03 -8.48 -33.29
N ALA A 634 -22.03 -8.77 -34.60
CA ALA A 634 -22.00 -7.77 -35.67
C ALA A 634 -23.29 -7.79 -36.51
N ILE A 635 -23.71 -6.62 -37.00
CA ILE A 635 -24.91 -6.43 -37.84
C ILE A 635 -24.55 -6.54 -39.34
N LYS A 636 -25.53 -6.87 -40.19
CA LYS A 636 -25.35 -7.52 -41.50
C LYS A 636 -25.40 -6.58 -42.73
N THR A 637 -24.54 -6.91 -43.73
CA THR A 637 -24.80 -6.93 -45.20
C THR A 637 -25.07 -5.61 -45.96
N PRO A 638 -25.06 -5.58 -47.32
CA PRO A 638 -24.72 -6.64 -48.31
C PRO A 638 -23.70 -6.28 -49.45
N ALA A 639 -23.00 -7.32 -49.92
CA ALA A 639 -22.76 -7.72 -51.33
C ALA A 639 -22.05 -6.80 -52.39
N SER A 640 -20.83 -7.22 -52.78
CA SER A 640 -20.49 -7.82 -54.12
C SER A 640 -20.60 -7.03 -55.45
N PRO A 641 -19.89 -7.43 -56.54
CA PRO A 641 -18.61 -8.18 -56.67
C PRO A 641 -17.67 -7.71 -57.83
N LEU A 642 -16.62 -8.52 -58.11
CA LEU A 642 -15.88 -8.73 -59.39
C LEU A 642 -14.55 -7.98 -59.68
N GLU A 643 -13.48 -8.80 -59.70
CA GLU A 643 -12.49 -9.00 -60.78
C GLU A 643 -11.40 -7.98 -61.22
N ASN A 644 -10.16 -8.46 -61.06
CA ASN A 644 -9.13 -8.67 -62.10
C ASN A 644 -7.96 -7.69 -62.35
N GLU A 645 -6.89 -8.37 -62.79
CA GLU A 645 -5.75 -7.96 -63.62
C GLU A 645 -4.57 -7.17 -63.05
N MET A 646 -3.39 -7.53 -63.57
CA MET A 646 -2.09 -6.93 -63.28
C MET A 646 -1.70 -5.93 -64.36
N SER A 647 -0.84 -4.95 -64.04
CA SER A 647 0.33 -4.64 -64.88
C SER A 647 1.32 -3.67 -64.22
N LYS A 648 2.51 -3.54 -64.84
CA LYS A 648 3.65 -2.76 -64.32
C LYS A 648 4.03 -1.60 -65.27
N LYS A 649 4.75 -0.62 -64.69
CA LYS A 649 5.99 -0.01 -65.22
C LYS A 649 5.91 1.34 -65.99
N ALA A 650 6.59 2.35 -65.41
CA ALA A 650 7.35 3.44 -66.06
C ALA A 650 6.61 4.50 -66.93
N LYS A 651 7.11 5.73 -67.11
CA LYS A 651 8.13 6.61 -66.44
C LYS A 651 8.01 8.02 -67.10
N ALA A 652 8.63 9.04 -66.48
CA ALA A 652 9.06 10.33 -67.06
C ALA A 652 8.07 11.50 -66.94
N ASP A 653 8.50 12.76 -66.74
CA ASP A 653 9.82 13.30 -66.31
C ASP A 653 9.62 14.74 -65.71
N GLU A 654 10.72 15.49 -65.50
CA GLU A 654 10.80 16.94 -65.12
C GLU A 654 10.55 17.33 -63.64
N LEU A 655 11.32 18.25 -63.01
CA LEU A 655 12.69 18.74 -63.29
C LEU A 655 13.36 19.32 -62.02
N SER A 656 14.70 19.29 -62.00
CA SER A 656 15.67 20.16 -61.26
C SER A 656 15.28 20.82 -59.91
N SER A 657 15.93 20.34 -58.85
CA SER A 657 16.43 21.13 -57.70
C SER A 657 17.87 21.62 -57.98
N PRO A 658 18.66 22.16 -57.01
CA PRO A 658 18.39 23.01 -55.83
C PRO A 658 19.24 24.32 -55.92
N GLU A 659 19.41 25.08 -54.83
CA GLU A 659 20.75 25.33 -54.23
C GLU A 659 20.65 26.01 -52.84
N ALA A 660 21.80 26.15 -52.15
CA ALA A 660 21.93 26.72 -50.81
C ALA A 660 23.26 27.48 -50.68
N GLU A 661 23.34 28.46 -49.79
CA GLU A 661 24.59 29.20 -49.53
C GLU A 661 24.70 29.67 -48.06
N SER A 662 25.89 30.11 -47.63
CA SER A 662 26.24 30.32 -46.22
C SER A 662 26.98 31.64 -45.96
N SER A 663 27.10 31.99 -44.67
CA SER A 663 28.22 32.75 -44.06
C SER A 663 28.63 34.10 -44.66
N GLY A 664 28.48 35.18 -43.88
CA GLY A 664 29.14 36.47 -44.13
C GLY A 664 29.11 37.38 -42.89
N GLU A 665 30.23 37.99 -42.55
CA GLU A 665 30.42 38.91 -41.41
C GLU A 665 30.29 40.38 -41.83
N THR A 666 30.04 41.31 -40.88
CA THR A 666 30.85 42.55 -40.71
C THR A 666 30.48 43.39 -39.48
N ASP A 667 31.41 44.28 -39.09
CA ASP A 667 31.50 45.10 -37.88
C ASP A 667 30.38 46.12 -37.56
N GLY A 668 30.37 46.59 -36.30
CA GLY A 668 29.51 47.71 -35.85
C GLY A 668 29.73 48.19 -34.41
N GLN A 669 30.96 48.57 -34.01
CA GLN A 669 31.25 49.08 -32.65
C GLN A 669 30.79 50.54 -32.43
N VAL A 670 30.04 50.79 -31.35
CA VAL A 670 30.10 52.05 -30.55
C VAL A 670 29.84 51.68 -29.07
N ALA A 671 30.58 52.27 -28.14
CA ALA A 671 30.40 52.09 -26.70
C ALA A 671 30.14 53.43 -25.98
N VAL A 672 29.31 53.41 -24.93
CA VAL A 672 29.23 54.45 -23.89
C VAL A 672 28.94 53.76 -22.55
N ASP A 673 29.64 54.18 -21.48
CA ASP A 673 29.59 53.62 -20.12
C ASP A 673 28.54 54.31 -19.21
N PRO A 674 28.31 53.86 -17.94
CA PRO A 674 27.01 53.99 -17.26
C PRO A 674 26.96 55.02 -16.10
N ALA A 675 26.03 54.79 -15.16
CA ALA A 675 25.85 55.45 -13.84
C ALA A 675 25.01 56.76 -13.85
N PRO A 676 24.39 57.19 -12.72
CA PRO A 676 24.58 56.71 -11.35
C PRO A 676 23.34 56.20 -10.58
N SER A 677 23.64 55.55 -9.46
CA SER A 677 22.72 55.12 -8.41
C SER A 677 22.11 56.30 -7.62
N VAL A 678 21.01 56.05 -6.92
CA VAL A 678 20.53 56.88 -5.80
C VAL A 678 20.27 55.97 -4.59
N GLU A 679 20.80 56.35 -3.43
CA GLU A 679 20.60 55.65 -2.15
C GLU A 679 19.24 56.01 -1.54
N VAL A 680 18.61 55.05 -0.85
CA VAL A 680 17.54 55.33 0.12
C VAL A 680 17.84 54.53 1.40
N VAL A 681 18.15 55.25 2.47
CA VAL A 681 18.37 54.73 3.83
C VAL A 681 17.00 54.62 4.53
N PRO A 682 16.73 53.57 5.33
CA PRO A 682 15.40 53.34 5.89
C PRO A 682 15.06 54.30 7.05
N SER A 683 13.75 54.43 7.31
CA SER A 683 13.20 55.02 8.53
C SER A 683 12.44 53.97 9.32
N GLU A 684 12.81 53.77 10.59
CA GLU A 684 12.03 53.01 11.56
C GLU A 684 10.84 53.85 12.05
N ASP A 685 9.66 53.25 12.26
CA ASP A 685 8.85 53.54 13.46
C ASP A 685 7.81 52.44 13.76
N GLU A 686 7.22 52.47 14.95
CA GLU A 686 6.45 51.37 15.55
C GLU A 686 5.04 51.12 14.96
N SER A 687 4.59 49.87 15.01
CA SER A 687 3.38 49.52 15.80
C SER A 687 3.24 48.03 16.05
N LYS A 688 2.76 47.66 17.25
CA LYS A 688 2.49 46.28 17.67
C LYS A 688 1.00 45.98 17.57
N THR A 689 0.64 44.86 16.94
CA THR A 689 -0.61 44.15 17.21
C THR A 689 -0.34 42.65 17.24
N GLU A 690 -0.29 42.06 18.43
CA GLU A 690 -0.37 40.62 18.59
C GLU A 690 -1.75 40.14 18.11
N THR A 691 -1.83 38.97 17.47
CA THR A 691 -3.11 38.32 17.16
C THR A 691 -2.93 36.81 17.28
N GLU A 692 -3.62 36.21 18.26
CA GLU A 692 -3.50 34.78 18.55
C GLU A 692 -4.11 33.94 17.43
N LEU A 693 -3.27 33.34 16.58
CA LEU A 693 -3.71 32.36 15.60
C LEU A 693 -4.02 31.02 16.28
N THR A 694 -5.30 30.83 16.62
CA THR A 694 -5.81 29.63 17.28
C THR A 694 -5.60 28.40 16.40
N VAL A 695 -4.74 27.46 16.83
CA VAL A 695 -4.43 26.22 16.10
C VAL A 695 -5.63 25.27 16.13
N ASN A 696 -6.44 25.32 15.07
CA ASN A 696 -7.41 24.28 14.75
C ASN A 696 -6.76 23.21 13.87
N GLN A 697 -7.11 21.94 14.12
CA GLN A 697 -6.45 20.77 13.53
C GLN A 697 -6.80 20.60 12.04
N TRP A 698 -5.81 20.18 11.25
CA TRP A 698 -5.93 19.83 9.83
C TRP A 698 -5.90 18.30 9.64
#